data_AF-A0A542YVI7-F1
#
_entry.id   AF-A0A542YVI7-F1
#
_cell.length_a   1.000
_cell.length_b   1.000
_cell.length_c   1.000
_cell.angle_alpha   90.00
_cell.angle_beta   90.00
_cell.angle_gamma   90.00
#
_symmetry.space_group_name_H-M   'P 1'
#
loop_
_entity.id
_entity.type
_entity.pdbx_description
1 polymer ?
#
loop_
_entity_poly.entity_id
_entity_poly.type
_entity_poly.pdbx_seq_one_letter_code
_entity_poly.pdbx_strand_id
1 'polypeptide(L)'
;MQRRMGSGRARTGLHRLVTAAAGTALVAAALAPVGATADEVDRDDLGTASDYGVTAPEASAKFQDGQLSGADQVPSAYFIQLRGTPTATGGSAYLSTLQRSSFLSQAAEAGADLTVRQTFDTLWTGLSVDADEADVRLAAQSDAVVAVYPVYRTDRPELAPQDDPRFGPQMASALAMTGADKAHEMGYTGEGMRVGIIDTGVDVDHPDFGGGGTPTDGVHDDWQTPQLQFGYDLVGDAYNSNPDDPAYDPVPVPDGNPDDCQGHGTHVAGIAAGNGDPDEGGIIGVAPDAELGAYRVFGCEGSTEADIMLAAMELTYQDGMDVVNMSIGSSFMSWPQYPTAVSADTLSDAGVVVVASIGNEGDTGTWSAGAPGVGEKTIGVASYDNTQVSAPSFTYGPEETGVPYFVAAGSPAAPTEGTQTVARLGDPGTADAQACTADGGITEDLTGKVVLIERGVCAFYEKAFNAEEAGAIGVVLYNNVPGMINPTVEGDPAITVPVVMIFQQDGHDLDASIVEGDADITWTTQTSSQPNPTGGMISEFSSYGMTADLTLKPDLGAPGGSIYSTIPLEKGGHGNNSGTSMSSPHAAGAAALLLQAHPDLAPQQVRDTLQNSADPAMWSLNPAAGLLEGAHRQGAGLIDVDDAILATAAISPGKLSLGEGTEAITQTVEVSNDGESDVTYTIANNAETVATGAPTTDPGYFYAPATLEAPESVTVPAGETVSVELTLTPPDQDGLQYTGYVEFTAEDDSVLRVPYAGYSGDYQEIEVLTPGAIEGVEFPVLGQLVDCAVLEGSECIGGGTYDIFPDTGEGDEPVYDLAEGNIPVFLANLGHQSRSMTLTAYEANADGSQGEEVGVVEVEDYLPRSASPTGFSTFTWDGTFEGGTVPDGKYVLEATVLKALGEPGNEAHQETWTSEPFTIADASADPTSPTVTRYTGYDRYATAARISAEYEPGVDTVYIATGRTFPDALTGAAKAALDGVPVLLTRPDELPAATLFELDRLKPADIVVLGGTAAIEDDVLTELEDYTDGTVSRLSGADRYATAAAISGEYAPGVDTLYVATGRNFPDALAGAARAGVLEGPVLLVRTDEVPEATAAELERLAPQEIVVLGGTAAVSQGVADTLGDYADVVDRIGGKNRYATAADLSSAYEPGTEVAFVATGLDYPDALAGAARAGHLGSPVLLVRPDEIPAETLAELERLEAPQVVVLGGTGAVSDEVLGQIEDLVYGD
;
A
#
# COMPACT_ATOMS: atom_id res chain seq x y z
N MET A 1 -38.27 63.27 44.34
CA MET A 1 -39.33 62.78 45.25
C MET A 1 -38.91 61.40 45.78
N GLN A 2 -38.67 61.32 47.09
CA GLN A 2 -38.65 60.16 48.02
C GLN A 2 -38.20 58.72 47.62
N ARG A 3 -37.08 58.29 48.25
CA ARG A 3 -36.82 57.09 49.10
C ARG A 3 -36.91 55.68 48.47
N ARG A 4 -35.86 54.83 48.53
CA ARG A 4 -35.40 54.00 49.68
C ARG A 4 -34.05 53.31 49.33
N MET A 5 -33.02 53.43 50.19
CA MET A 5 -32.33 52.38 50.99
C MET A 5 -31.43 51.43 50.17
N GLY A 6 -30.14 51.20 50.41
CA GLY A 6 -29.17 51.67 51.41
C GLY A 6 -27.87 50.85 51.29
N SER A 7 -26.75 51.48 50.89
CA SER A 7 -25.45 51.58 51.59
C SER A 7 -24.86 50.34 52.28
N GLY A 8 -23.61 49.98 51.93
CA GLY A 8 -22.72 49.33 52.89
C GLY A 8 -21.44 48.65 52.39
N ARG A 9 -20.38 49.46 52.20
CA ARG A 9 -18.96 49.17 52.50
C ARG A 9 -18.18 48.11 51.74
N ALA A 10 -17.23 48.65 50.95
CA ALA A 10 -15.84 48.23 50.81
C ALA A 10 -15.29 47.33 51.94
N ARG A 11 -14.65 46.24 51.52
CA ARG A 11 -13.52 45.59 52.21
C ARG A 11 -12.37 45.43 51.22
N THR A 12 -11.35 46.22 51.48
CA THR A 12 -9.95 46.04 51.08
C THR A 12 -9.38 44.69 51.50
N GLY A 13 -8.56 44.12 50.61
CA GLY A 13 -7.26 43.56 50.95
C GLY A 13 -7.16 42.04 51.01
N LEU A 14 -6.42 41.46 50.06
CA LEU A 14 -5.11 40.92 50.39
C LEU A 14 -4.22 40.92 49.13
N HIS A 15 -3.27 41.85 49.07
CA HIS A 15 -2.06 41.67 48.29
C HIS A 15 -1.34 40.42 48.82
N ARG A 16 -1.03 39.47 47.94
CA ARG A 16 -0.02 38.45 48.23
C ARG A 16 1.34 39.05 47.89
N LEU A 17 2.01 39.50 48.95
CA LEU A 17 3.46 39.59 49.06
C LEU A 17 3.82 38.54 50.13
N VAL A 18 4.96 37.87 49.96
CA VAL A 18 5.50 36.71 50.74
C VAL A 18 5.09 35.37 50.11
N THR A 19 5.96 34.57 49.47
CA THR A 19 7.43 34.46 49.56
C THR A 19 8.00 34.08 48.19
N ALA A 20 8.79 34.97 47.58
CA ALA A 20 9.75 34.59 46.54
C ALA A 20 10.88 33.84 47.25
N ALA A 21 10.83 32.51 47.22
CA ALA A 21 11.88 31.61 47.66
C ALA A 21 11.76 30.28 46.90
N ALA A 22 11.78 30.37 45.57
CA ALA A 22 12.27 29.35 44.66
C ALA A 22 13.04 30.15 43.62
N GLY A 23 14.30 30.45 43.96
CA GLY A 23 15.18 31.16 43.06
C GLY A 23 15.45 30.28 41.85
N THR A 24 15.25 30.85 40.67
CA THR A 24 16.10 30.68 39.49
C THR A 24 17.25 29.70 39.72
N ALA A 25 17.05 28.45 39.31
CA ALA A 25 18.13 27.58 38.89
C ALA A 25 18.23 27.65 37.36
N LEU A 26 18.42 28.87 36.85
CA LEU A 26 19.16 29.04 35.59
C LEU A 26 20.60 28.70 35.96
N VAL A 27 21.01 27.46 35.74
CA VAL A 27 22.42 27.11 35.72
C VAL A 27 22.97 27.74 34.44
N ALA A 28 23.38 29.01 34.56
CA ALA A 28 24.38 29.57 33.67
C ALA A 28 25.68 28.78 33.94
N ALA A 29 25.86 27.68 33.22
CA ALA A 29 27.16 27.04 33.12
C ALA A 29 28.09 28.04 32.43
N ALA A 30 28.90 28.72 33.24
CA ALA A 30 30.02 29.52 32.75
C ALA A 30 31.06 28.55 32.17
N LEU A 31 30.85 28.10 30.94
CA LEU A 31 31.89 27.51 30.11
C LEU A 31 32.93 28.61 29.90
N ALA A 32 34.08 28.45 30.56
CA ALA A 32 35.28 29.16 30.17
C ALA A 32 35.52 28.83 28.69
N PRO A 33 35.80 29.83 27.83
CA PRO A 33 36.07 29.56 26.42
C PRO A 33 37.37 28.75 26.36
N VAL A 34 37.24 27.44 26.13
CA VAL A 34 38.33 26.66 25.58
C VAL A 34 38.54 27.24 24.18
N GLY A 35 39.67 27.91 23.99
CA GLY A 35 40.04 28.49 22.71
C GLY A 35 40.30 27.40 21.70
N ALA A 36 39.24 26.84 21.12
CA ALA A 36 39.26 26.40 19.74
C ALA A 36 39.23 27.67 18.89
N THR A 37 40.19 27.77 17.99
CA THR A 37 40.13 28.76 16.92
C THR A 37 38.84 28.51 16.15
N ALA A 38 37.87 29.41 16.29
CA ALA A 38 36.74 29.49 15.40
C ALA A 38 37.28 29.75 14.00
N ASP A 39 37.54 28.68 13.26
CA ASP A 39 37.24 28.70 11.84
C ASP A 39 35.72 28.97 11.77
N GLU A 40 35.32 29.97 10.99
CA GLU A 40 33.93 30.34 10.77
C GLU A 40 33.18 29.07 10.34
N VAL A 41 32.41 28.46 11.24
CA VAL A 41 31.43 27.45 10.88
C VAL A 41 30.47 28.17 9.95
N ASP A 42 30.46 27.75 8.68
CA ASP A 42 29.50 28.22 7.71
C ASP A 42 28.12 27.89 8.28
N ARG A 43 27.33 28.91 8.65
CA ARG A 43 26.02 28.63 9.25
C ARG A 43 25.09 27.96 8.24
N ASP A 44 25.41 28.03 6.95
CA ASP A 44 24.56 27.53 5.88
C ASP A 44 24.57 25.99 5.81
N ASP A 45 25.66 25.30 6.19
CA ASP A 45 25.80 23.84 6.22
C ASP A 45 26.14 23.35 7.64
N LEU A 46 25.26 22.55 8.22
CA LEU A 46 25.33 22.07 9.60
C LEU A 46 25.82 20.61 9.71
N GLY A 47 26.18 19.94 8.61
CA GLY A 47 26.62 18.54 8.57
C GLY A 47 25.48 17.55 8.29
N THR A 48 25.78 16.24 8.30
CA THR A 48 24.79 15.17 8.06
C THR A 48 24.38 14.45 9.34
N ALA A 49 23.36 13.59 9.28
CA ALA A 49 22.94 12.74 10.42
C ALA A 49 24.10 11.90 10.96
N SER A 50 24.92 11.34 10.07
CA SER A 50 26.11 10.57 10.41
C SER A 50 27.17 11.39 11.17
N ASP A 51 27.33 12.68 10.87
CA ASP A 51 28.26 13.56 11.59
C ASP A 51 27.87 13.75 13.07
N TYR A 52 26.57 13.59 13.40
CA TYR A 52 26.03 13.65 14.75
C TYR A 52 25.89 12.27 15.41
N GLY A 53 26.35 11.19 14.76
CA GLY A 53 26.38 9.85 15.32
C GLY A 53 25.06 9.08 15.22
N VAL A 54 24.12 9.54 14.40
CA VAL A 54 22.97 8.74 13.95
C VAL A 54 23.52 7.64 13.04
N THR A 55 23.16 6.39 13.30
CA THR A 55 23.69 5.27 12.52
C THR A 55 22.93 5.18 11.21
N ALA A 56 23.64 5.07 10.09
CA ALA A 56 22.99 4.82 8.81
C ALA A 56 22.17 3.52 8.87
N PRO A 57 20.98 3.47 8.25
CA PRO A 57 20.13 2.28 8.29
C PRO A 57 20.89 1.04 7.81
N GLU A 58 20.72 -0.08 8.54
CA GLU A 58 21.38 -1.34 8.19
C GLU A 58 20.93 -1.84 6.81
N ALA A 59 21.80 -2.63 6.17
CA ALA A 59 21.49 -3.20 4.86
C ALA A 59 20.38 -4.25 4.98
N SER A 60 19.19 -3.96 4.44
CA SER A 60 18.10 -4.93 4.32
C SER A 60 18.41 -6.00 3.28
N ALA A 61 18.98 -5.58 2.15
CA ALA A 61 19.34 -6.48 1.07
C ALA A 61 20.72 -7.13 1.26
N LYS A 62 20.83 -8.38 0.81
CA LYS A 62 22.09 -9.14 0.80
C LYS A 62 22.40 -9.58 -0.62
N PHE A 63 23.61 -9.29 -1.07
CA PHE A 63 24.15 -9.79 -2.33
C PHE A 63 25.20 -10.88 -2.08
N GLN A 64 24.92 -12.10 -2.54
CA GLN A 64 25.84 -13.21 -2.41
C GLN A 64 25.76 -14.12 -3.63
N ASP A 65 26.92 -14.47 -4.20
CA ASP A 65 27.04 -15.46 -5.27
C ASP A 65 26.18 -15.16 -6.53
N GLY A 66 25.94 -13.87 -6.83
CA GLY A 66 25.09 -13.44 -7.96
C GLY A 66 23.62 -13.26 -7.60
N GLN A 67 23.23 -13.53 -6.35
CA GLN A 67 21.84 -13.49 -5.92
C GLN A 67 21.58 -12.37 -4.91
N LEU A 68 20.44 -11.71 -5.06
CA LEU A 68 19.88 -10.73 -4.14
C LEU A 68 18.80 -11.37 -3.26
N SER A 69 18.75 -10.99 -1.99
CA SER A 69 17.69 -11.37 -1.05
C SER A 69 17.39 -10.20 -0.12
N GLY A 70 16.25 -10.24 0.57
CA GLY A 70 15.81 -9.14 1.45
C GLY A 70 15.15 -8.00 0.69
N ALA A 71 14.27 -8.34 -0.25
CA ALA A 71 13.38 -7.39 -0.91
C ALA A 71 12.46 -6.72 0.12
N ASP A 72 12.05 -5.49 -0.19
CA ASP A 72 10.98 -4.79 0.52
C ASP A 72 9.66 -5.60 0.39
N GLN A 73 8.69 -5.32 1.25
CA GLN A 73 7.44 -6.10 1.33
C GLN A 73 6.74 -6.19 -0.04
N VAL A 74 6.43 -7.42 -0.47
CA VAL A 74 5.54 -7.73 -1.60
C VAL A 74 4.11 -7.92 -1.07
N PRO A 75 3.09 -7.27 -1.64
CA PRO A 75 1.71 -7.43 -1.20
C PRO A 75 1.16 -8.82 -1.53
N SER A 76 0.28 -9.34 -0.67
CA SER A 76 -0.54 -10.55 -0.93
C SER A 76 -2.01 -10.21 -1.20
N ALA A 77 -2.37 -8.94 -1.07
CA ALA A 77 -3.75 -8.45 -1.18
C ALA A 77 -3.77 -6.99 -1.64
N TYR A 78 -4.90 -6.60 -2.23
CA TYR A 78 -5.08 -5.28 -2.84
C TYR A 78 -6.39 -4.63 -2.41
N PHE A 79 -6.35 -3.32 -2.17
CA PHE A 79 -7.52 -2.46 -2.08
C PHE A 79 -7.95 -2.04 -3.48
N ILE A 80 -9.24 -2.20 -3.78
CA ILE A 80 -9.86 -1.69 -5.00
C ILE A 80 -10.82 -0.56 -4.63
N GLN A 81 -10.43 0.68 -4.93
CA GLN A 81 -11.25 1.84 -4.68
C GLN A 81 -12.34 1.96 -5.73
N LEU A 82 -13.59 2.07 -5.28
CA LEU A 82 -14.72 2.30 -6.17
C LEU A 82 -15.17 3.76 -6.09
N ARG A 83 -15.70 4.30 -7.20
CA ARG A 83 -16.33 5.63 -7.18
C ARG A 83 -17.44 5.67 -6.12
N GLY A 84 -17.61 6.79 -5.44
CA GLY A 84 -18.71 6.95 -4.49
C GLY A 84 -18.33 7.81 -3.29
N THR A 85 -19.34 8.22 -2.55
CA THR A 85 -19.16 8.93 -1.29
C THR A 85 -19.38 7.94 -0.15
N PRO A 86 -18.48 7.85 0.84
CA PRO A 86 -18.69 7.03 2.03
C PRO A 86 -19.95 7.43 2.80
N THR A 87 -20.59 6.49 3.50
CA THR A 87 -21.86 6.75 4.19
C THR A 87 -21.71 7.67 5.39
N ALA A 88 -20.56 7.69 6.06
CA ALA A 88 -20.27 8.60 7.18
C ALA A 88 -20.32 10.08 6.75
N THR A 89 -20.05 10.37 5.48
CA THR A 89 -20.08 11.73 4.90
C THR A 89 -21.28 11.98 3.98
N GLY A 90 -22.35 11.21 4.15
CA GLY A 90 -23.63 11.43 3.46
C GLY A 90 -23.84 10.59 2.19
N GLY A 91 -22.98 9.60 1.96
CA GLY A 91 -23.14 8.57 0.94
C GLY A 91 -24.35 7.65 1.15
N SER A 92 -24.57 6.75 0.20
CA SER A 92 -25.70 5.81 0.22
C SER A 92 -25.22 4.36 0.15
N ALA A 93 -25.37 3.62 1.26
CA ALA A 93 -25.04 2.19 1.35
C ALA A 93 -25.63 1.35 0.21
N TYR A 94 -26.86 1.69 -0.22
CA TYR A 94 -27.52 1.04 -1.34
C TYR A 94 -26.77 1.24 -2.67
N LEU A 95 -26.24 2.44 -2.92
CA LEU A 95 -25.51 2.75 -4.15
C LEU A 95 -24.12 2.11 -4.13
N SER A 96 -23.42 2.16 -2.99
CA SER A 96 -22.13 1.49 -2.80
C SER A 96 -22.25 -0.01 -3.02
N THR A 97 -23.31 -0.64 -2.46
CA THR A 97 -23.59 -2.07 -2.67
C THR A 97 -23.87 -2.41 -4.13
N LEU A 98 -24.69 -1.59 -4.82
CA LEU A 98 -24.99 -1.79 -6.24
C LEU A 98 -23.73 -1.67 -7.10
N GLN A 99 -22.91 -0.66 -6.85
CA GLN A 99 -21.69 -0.43 -7.59
C GLN A 99 -20.67 -1.55 -7.37
N ARG A 100 -20.46 -1.98 -6.12
CA ARG A 100 -19.61 -3.13 -5.81
C ARG A 100 -20.10 -4.40 -6.51
N SER A 101 -21.41 -4.66 -6.48
CA SER A 101 -21.99 -5.81 -7.17
C SER A 101 -21.80 -5.73 -8.69
N SER A 102 -21.91 -4.54 -9.27
CA SER A 102 -21.66 -4.29 -10.70
C SER A 102 -20.19 -4.49 -11.04
N PHE A 103 -19.28 -3.97 -10.20
CA PHE A 103 -17.85 -4.11 -10.35
C PHE A 103 -17.42 -5.58 -10.31
N LEU A 104 -17.82 -6.33 -9.27
CA LEU A 104 -17.49 -7.76 -9.16
C LEU A 104 -18.04 -8.58 -10.34
N SER A 105 -19.22 -8.21 -10.86
CA SER A 105 -19.76 -8.84 -12.07
C SER A 105 -18.91 -8.51 -13.30
N GLN A 106 -18.42 -7.27 -13.44
CA GLN A 106 -17.56 -6.86 -14.56
C GLN A 106 -16.18 -7.49 -14.48
N ALA A 107 -15.57 -7.54 -13.28
CA ALA A 107 -14.30 -8.21 -13.04
C ALA A 107 -14.39 -9.71 -13.41
N ALA A 108 -15.45 -10.39 -12.96
CA ALA A 108 -15.68 -11.79 -13.32
C ALA A 108 -15.98 -11.98 -14.83
N GLU A 109 -16.66 -11.02 -15.49
CA GLU A 109 -16.87 -11.03 -16.94
C GLU A 109 -15.56 -10.78 -17.71
N ALA A 110 -14.63 -10.01 -17.14
CA ALA A 110 -13.28 -9.79 -17.67
C ALA A 110 -12.33 -10.96 -17.41
N GLY A 111 -12.73 -11.94 -16.59
CA GLY A 111 -11.94 -13.13 -16.26
C GLY A 111 -11.05 -12.99 -15.03
N ALA A 112 -11.15 -11.89 -14.28
CA ALA A 112 -10.39 -11.70 -13.03
C ALA A 112 -10.88 -12.62 -11.91
N ASP A 113 -9.99 -13.39 -11.29
CA ASP A 113 -10.27 -14.16 -10.08
C ASP A 113 -9.99 -13.33 -8.83
N LEU A 114 -11.05 -12.77 -8.25
CA LEU A 114 -10.96 -11.94 -7.04
C LEU A 114 -11.63 -12.62 -5.85
N THR A 115 -10.87 -12.85 -4.78
CA THR A 115 -11.42 -13.29 -3.50
C THR A 115 -11.61 -12.10 -2.57
N VAL A 116 -12.87 -11.69 -2.37
CA VAL A 116 -13.17 -10.54 -1.49
C VAL A 116 -12.87 -10.88 -0.03
N ARG A 117 -11.95 -10.12 0.57
CA ARG A 117 -11.62 -10.17 2.00
C ARG A 117 -12.60 -9.34 2.81
N GLN A 118 -12.62 -8.03 2.55
CA GLN A 118 -13.45 -7.07 3.27
C GLN A 118 -14.12 -6.09 2.32
N THR A 119 -15.22 -5.50 2.78
CA THR A 119 -15.94 -4.48 2.01
C THR A 119 -16.20 -3.26 2.86
N PHE A 120 -16.01 -2.09 2.26
CA PHE A 120 -16.08 -0.81 2.96
C PHE A 120 -17.10 0.11 2.29
N ASP A 121 -17.98 0.68 3.11
CA ASP A 121 -18.94 1.69 2.70
C ASP A 121 -19.16 2.79 3.74
N THR A 122 -18.53 2.71 4.92
CA THR A 122 -18.70 3.69 5.99
C THR A 122 -17.72 4.83 5.87
N LEU A 123 -16.42 4.52 5.96
CA LEU A 123 -15.34 5.52 5.93
C LEU A 123 -14.62 5.56 4.59
N TRP A 124 -14.67 4.48 3.83
CA TRP A 124 -14.12 4.39 2.48
C TRP A 124 -15.09 3.64 1.58
N THR A 125 -14.99 3.81 0.26
CA THR A 125 -15.88 3.14 -0.71
C THR A 125 -15.06 2.20 -1.57
N GLY A 126 -15.16 0.89 -1.30
CA GLY A 126 -14.42 -0.12 -2.04
C GLY A 126 -14.41 -1.48 -1.34
N LEU A 127 -13.37 -2.25 -1.61
CA LEU A 127 -13.14 -3.58 -1.06
C LEU A 127 -11.65 -3.91 -1.01
N SER A 128 -11.25 -4.81 -0.12
CA SER A 128 -9.96 -5.51 -0.22
C SER A 128 -10.17 -6.91 -0.79
N VAL A 129 -9.21 -7.39 -1.58
CA VAL A 129 -9.25 -8.69 -2.26
C VAL A 129 -7.91 -9.42 -2.12
N ASP A 130 -7.96 -10.73 -1.95
CA ASP A 130 -6.85 -11.62 -2.30
C ASP A 130 -6.99 -11.94 -3.79
N ALA A 131 -5.95 -11.67 -4.56
CA ALA A 131 -5.89 -11.89 -5.99
C ALA A 131 -4.44 -11.77 -6.47
N ASP A 132 -4.08 -12.55 -7.49
CA ASP A 132 -2.81 -12.34 -8.19
C ASP A 132 -2.84 -10.98 -8.89
N GLU A 133 -1.67 -10.34 -9.02
CA GLU A 133 -1.57 -9.00 -9.61
C GLU A 133 -2.20 -8.92 -11.02
N ALA A 134 -2.12 -10.00 -11.80
CA ALA A 134 -2.75 -10.10 -13.12
C ALA A 134 -4.29 -9.95 -13.06
N ASP A 135 -4.94 -10.53 -12.06
CA ASP A 135 -6.38 -10.43 -11.85
C ASP A 135 -6.77 -9.04 -11.34
N VAL A 136 -5.96 -8.44 -10.48
CA VAL A 136 -6.16 -7.07 -10.01
C VAL A 136 -6.07 -6.07 -11.16
N ARG A 137 -5.10 -6.25 -12.06
CA ARG A 137 -4.96 -5.45 -13.29
C ARG A 137 -6.18 -5.58 -14.20
N LEU A 138 -6.67 -6.81 -14.43
CA LEU A 138 -7.91 -7.04 -15.19
C LEU A 138 -9.11 -6.33 -14.54
N ALA A 139 -9.21 -6.38 -13.22
CA ALA A 139 -10.28 -5.72 -12.48
C ALA A 139 -10.18 -4.19 -12.52
N ALA A 140 -8.96 -3.65 -12.47
CA ALA A 140 -8.68 -2.21 -12.49
C ALA A 140 -9.15 -1.51 -13.77
N GLN A 141 -9.32 -2.25 -14.89
CA GLN A 141 -9.84 -1.72 -16.16
C GLN A 141 -11.31 -1.28 -16.09
N SER A 142 -12.04 -1.69 -15.06
CA SER A 142 -13.44 -1.28 -14.91
C SER A 142 -13.52 0.24 -14.70
N ASP A 143 -14.41 0.88 -15.47
CA ASP A 143 -14.80 2.28 -15.23
C ASP A 143 -15.29 2.53 -13.79
N ALA A 144 -15.62 1.51 -13.00
CA ALA A 144 -16.03 1.71 -11.60
C ALA A 144 -14.85 2.01 -10.66
N VAL A 145 -13.62 1.63 -11.05
CA VAL A 145 -12.40 1.73 -10.24
C VAL A 145 -11.83 3.15 -10.31
N VAL A 146 -11.32 3.63 -9.18
CA VAL A 146 -10.66 4.94 -9.05
C VAL A 146 -9.15 4.76 -8.94
N ALA A 147 -8.72 3.82 -8.10
CA ALA A 147 -7.34 3.49 -7.83
C ALA A 147 -7.27 2.10 -7.22
N VAL A 148 -6.11 1.48 -7.35
CA VAL A 148 -5.74 0.23 -6.68
C VAL A 148 -4.59 0.55 -5.74
N TYR A 149 -4.56 -0.07 -4.56
CA TYR A 149 -3.47 0.09 -3.60
C TYR A 149 -3.07 -1.27 -3.04
N PRO A 150 -1.78 -1.57 -2.88
CA PRO A 150 -1.36 -2.73 -2.11
C PRO A 150 -1.84 -2.64 -0.64
N VAL A 151 -2.23 -3.77 -0.06
CA VAL A 151 -2.52 -3.88 1.37
C VAL A 151 -1.18 -4.09 2.09
N TYR A 152 -0.66 -3.05 2.74
CA TYR A 152 0.59 -3.14 3.48
C TYR A 152 0.41 -3.86 4.81
N ARG A 153 1.44 -4.63 5.16
CA ARG A 153 1.58 -5.28 6.44
C ARG A 153 2.16 -4.28 7.42
N THR A 154 1.80 -4.42 8.67
CA THR A 154 2.41 -3.69 9.77
C THR A 154 2.81 -4.70 10.82
N ASP A 155 4.11 -4.78 11.05
CA ASP A 155 4.64 -5.65 12.07
C ASP A 155 4.26 -5.12 13.44
N ARG A 156 4.01 -6.05 14.35
CA ARG A 156 3.58 -5.74 15.70
C ARG A 156 4.69 -4.99 16.45
N PRO A 157 4.37 -3.91 17.19
CA PRO A 157 5.35 -3.22 18.01
C PRO A 157 5.94 -4.14 19.08
N GLU A 158 7.27 -4.24 19.18
CA GLU A 158 7.91 -5.01 20.24
C GLU A 158 7.90 -4.23 21.57
N LEU A 159 7.46 -4.89 22.64
CA LEU A 159 7.70 -4.41 23.99
C LEU A 159 9.11 -4.79 24.40
N ALA A 160 10.00 -3.81 24.59
CA ALA A 160 11.26 -4.06 25.26
C ALA A 160 10.96 -4.54 26.71
N PRO A 161 11.38 -5.75 27.12
CA PRO A 161 11.17 -6.20 28.49
C PRO A 161 12.01 -5.36 29.43
N GLN A 162 11.41 -4.35 30.02
CA GLN A 162 11.93 -3.67 31.20
C GLN A 162 11.07 -4.14 32.36
N ASP A 163 11.24 -5.42 32.76
CA ASP A 163 10.57 -6.11 33.88
C ASP A 163 10.91 -5.51 35.27
N ASP A 164 11.26 -4.23 35.32
CA ASP A 164 11.70 -3.59 36.53
C ASP A 164 10.69 -2.54 37.02
N PRO A 165 9.87 -2.84 38.05
CA PRO A 165 8.93 -1.88 38.65
C PRO A 165 9.60 -0.65 39.30
N ARG A 166 10.92 -0.57 39.16
CA ARG A 166 11.83 0.50 39.57
C ARG A 166 11.86 1.70 38.60
N PHE A 167 11.19 1.61 37.43
CA PHE A 167 11.13 2.66 36.39
C PHE A 167 10.03 3.75 36.58
N GLY A 168 9.11 3.66 37.55
CA GLY A 168 8.17 4.77 37.88
C GLY A 168 8.91 5.95 38.56
N PRO A 169 8.68 7.24 38.22
CA PRO A 169 7.40 7.95 38.04
C PRO A 169 7.28 8.69 36.70
N GLN A 170 7.74 8.05 35.62
CA GLN A 170 7.91 8.68 34.30
C GLN A 170 6.59 9.20 33.69
N MET A 171 5.45 8.56 33.95
CA MET A 171 4.16 9.11 33.50
C MET A 171 3.85 10.47 34.13
N ALA A 172 4.18 10.65 35.41
CA ALA A 172 3.93 11.93 36.09
C ALA A 172 4.77 13.08 35.50
N SER A 173 6.02 12.80 35.08
CA SER A 173 6.82 13.80 34.37
C SER A 173 6.29 14.08 32.96
N ALA A 174 5.74 13.08 32.26
CA ALA A 174 5.08 13.28 30.96
C ALA A 174 3.80 14.14 31.07
N LEU A 175 2.97 13.92 32.10
CA LEU A 175 1.81 14.79 32.37
C LEU A 175 2.25 16.23 32.64
N ALA A 176 3.27 16.42 33.48
CA ALA A 176 3.78 17.74 33.83
C ALA A 176 4.44 18.46 32.63
N MET A 177 5.06 17.73 31.69
CA MET A 177 5.65 18.31 30.47
C MET A 177 4.62 18.99 29.57
N THR A 178 3.37 18.51 29.61
CA THR A 178 2.29 18.94 28.71
C THR A 178 1.20 19.73 29.43
N GLY A 179 1.28 19.89 30.75
CA GLY A 179 0.25 20.57 31.53
C GLY A 179 -1.04 19.76 31.74
N ALA A 180 -1.06 18.48 31.39
CA ALA A 180 -2.21 17.61 31.62
C ALA A 180 -2.55 17.47 33.12
N ASP A 181 -1.54 17.49 34.00
CA ASP A 181 -1.73 17.52 35.45
C ASP A 181 -2.47 18.79 35.92
N LYS A 182 -2.16 19.94 35.34
CA LYS A 182 -2.88 21.19 35.61
C LYS A 182 -4.30 21.17 35.06
N ALA A 183 -4.54 20.51 33.91
CA ALA A 183 -5.89 20.30 33.40
C ALA A 183 -6.75 19.50 34.40
N HIS A 184 -6.17 18.47 35.04
CA HIS A 184 -6.82 17.74 36.13
C HIS A 184 -7.10 18.65 37.33
N GLU A 185 -6.17 19.53 37.71
CA GLU A 185 -6.38 20.52 38.78
C GLU A 185 -7.54 21.49 38.46
N MET A 186 -7.77 21.78 37.18
CA MET A 186 -8.90 22.58 36.70
C MET A 186 -10.23 21.80 36.67
N GLY A 187 -10.19 20.47 36.85
CA GLY A 187 -11.34 19.58 36.85
C GLY A 187 -11.67 18.97 35.49
N TYR A 188 -10.75 19.05 34.52
CA TYR A 188 -10.85 18.33 33.26
C TYR A 188 -10.09 17.01 33.38
N THR A 189 -10.80 15.90 33.33
CA THR A 189 -10.26 14.54 33.53
C THR A 189 -10.70 13.57 32.44
N GLY A 190 -11.45 14.02 31.43
CA GLY A 190 -12.04 13.16 30.40
C GLY A 190 -13.43 12.65 30.74
N GLU A 191 -14.02 13.04 31.88
CA GLU A 191 -15.37 12.62 32.27
C GLU A 191 -16.39 12.93 31.16
N GLY A 192 -17.06 11.88 30.69
CA GLY A 192 -18.08 11.95 29.63
C GLY A 192 -17.54 11.83 28.21
N MET A 193 -16.22 11.66 28.03
CA MET A 193 -15.57 11.41 26.74
C MET A 193 -15.29 9.93 26.52
N ARG A 194 -15.25 9.53 25.25
CA ARG A 194 -14.93 8.17 24.80
C ARG A 194 -13.69 8.16 23.93
N VAL A 195 -12.72 7.32 24.31
CA VAL A 195 -11.47 7.15 23.59
C VAL A 195 -11.36 5.72 23.09
N GLY A 196 -11.33 5.54 21.76
CA GLY A 196 -11.11 4.25 21.12
C GLY A 196 -9.63 3.98 20.90
N ILE A 197 -9.15 2.79 21.28
CA ILE A 197 -7.77 2.33 21.10
C ILE A 197 -7.78 1.22 20.05
N ILE A 198 -7.22 1.48 18.86
CA ILE A 198 -7.01 0.47 17.83
C ILE A 198 -5.56 -0.02 17.94
N ASP A 199 -5.36 -1.23 18.45
CA ASP A 199 -4.03 -1.74 18.83
C ASP A 199 -4.04 -3.27 19.04
N THR A 200 -3.14 -3.83 19.85
CA THR A 200 -3.06 -5.27 20.19
C THR A 200 -4.14 -5.75 21.17
N GLY A 201 -5.05 -4.87 21.60
CA GLY A 201 -6.05 -5.14 22.64
C GLY A 201 -5.82 -4.29 23.89
N VAL A 202 -6.64 -4.50 24.93
CA VAL A 202 -6.40 -3.95 26.28
C VAL A 202 -6.64 -5.03 27.32
N ASP A 203 -5.70 -5.23 28.26
CA ASP A 203 -5.88 -6.16 29.39
C ASP A 203 -7.13 -5.77 30.20
N VAL A 204 -8.16 -6.62 30.09
CA VAL A 204 -9.48 -6.36 30.67
C VAL A 204 -9.51 -6.63 32.19
N ASP A 205 -8.52 -7.36 32.70
CA ASP A 205 -8.36 -7.66 34.12
C ASP A 205 -7.54 -6.59 34.87
N HIS A 206 -6.89 -5.67 34.15
CA HIS A 206 -6.01 -4.66 34.72
C HIS A 206 -6.76 -3.69 35.67
N PRO A 207 -6.30 -3.50 36.92
CA PRO A 207 -7.02 -2.70 37.92
C PRO A 207 -7.07 -1.20 37.55
N ASP A 208 -6.08 -0.69 36.82
CA ASP A 208 -6.05 0.71 36.35
C ASP A 208 -7.13 1.01 35.31
N PHE A 209 -7.78 -0.01 34.75
CA PHE A 209 -8.98 0.12 33.92
C PHE A 209 -10.24 -0.35 34.65
N GLY A 210 -10.20 -0.54 35.97
CA GLY A 210 -11.32 -1.04 36.77
C GLY A 210 -11.55 -2.55 36.70
N GLY A 211 -10.58 -3.31 36.19
CA GLY A 211 -10.56 -4.77 36.15
C GLY A 211 -10.36 -5.43 37.52
N GLY A 212 -10.39 -6.77 37.55
CA GLY A 212 -10.36 -7.57 38.78
C GLY A 212 -9.01 -7.63 39.50
N GLY A 213 -7.92 -7.18 38.86
CA GLY A 213 -6.56 -7.21 39.39
C GLY A 213 -5.98 -8.62 39.53
N THR A 214 -6.62 -9.62 38.91
CA THR A 214 -6.15 -11.01 38.91
C THR A 214 -6.01 -11.43 37.45
N PRO A 215 -4.79 -11.76 36.98
CA PRO A 215 -4.60 -12.26 35.62
C PRO A 215 -5.44 -13.51 35.38
N THR A 216 -6.14 -13.56 34.25
CA THR A 216 -6.96 -14.71 33.85
C THR A 216 -6.45 -15.31 32.54
N ASP A 217 -7.11 -16.35 32.03
CA ASP A 217 -6.75 -16.95 30.74
C ASP A 217 -7.36 -16.23 29.53
N GLY A 218 -7.81 -14.98 29.73
CA GLY A 218 -8.26 -14.09 28.66
C GLY A 218 -9.56 -14.51 27.99
N VAL A 219 -10.42 -15.33 28.62
CA VAL A 219 -11.73 -15.71 28.05
C VAL A 219 -12.86 -15.21 28.94
N HIS A 220 -13.44 -14.06 28.58
CA HIS A 220 -14.52 -13.44 29.33
C HIS A 220 -15.73 -13.10 28.44
N ASP A 221 -16.87 -13.72 28.72
CA ASP A 221 -18.15 -13.29 28.13
C ASP A 221 -18.63 -11.92 28.73
N ASP A 222 -18.02 -11.47 29.83
CA ASP A 222 -18.37 -10.26 30.61
C ASP A 222 -17.10 -9.41 30.93
N TRP A 223 -16.23 -9.14 29.95
CA TRP A 223 -14.96 -8.40 30.16
C TRP A 223 -15.12 -6.91 30.51
N GLN A 224 -16.30 -6.32 30.25
CA GLN A 224 -16.55 -4.90 30.47
C GLN A 224 -16.30 -4.49 31.92
N THR A 225 -15.52 -3.43 32.11
CA THR A 225 -15.25 -2.81 33.41
C THR A 225 -16.01 -1.48 33.51
N PRO A 226 -15.96 -0.74 34.63
CA PRO A 226 -16.53 0.62 34.67
C PRO A 226 -15.89 1.59 33.68
N GLN A 227 -14.64 1.37 33.25
CA GLN A 227 -13.94 2.25 32.33
C GLN A 227 -13.89 1.70 30.90
N LEU A 228 -13.58 0.42 30.73
CA LEU A 228 -13.52 -0.26 29.44
C LEU A 228 -14.91 -0.80 29.08
N GLN A 229 -15.63 -0.05 28.25
CA GLN A 229 -17.05 -0.30 27.92
C GLN A 229 -17.26 -0.89 26.52
N PHE A 230 -16.32 -0.64 25.60
CA PHE A 230 -16.43 -1.00 24.18
C PHE A 230 -15.22 -1.82 23.74
N GLY A 231 -15.39 -2.63 22.70
CA GLY A 231 -14.28 -3.40 22.15
C GLY A 231 -14.68 -4.65 21.38
N TYR A 232 -13.74 -5.10 20.56
CA TYR A 232 -13.87 -6.24 19.66
C TYR A 232 -12.48 -6.74 19.25
N ASP A 233 -12.33 -8.04 19.05
CA ASP A 233 -11.14 -8.62 18.42
C ASP A 233 -11.46 -8.94 16.96
N LEU A 234 -10.76 -8.26 16.04
CA LEU A 234 -10.97 -8.41 14.62
C LEU A 234 -10.24 -9.61 14.03
N VAL A 235 -9.33 -10.25 14.76
CA VAL A 235 -8.36 -11.18 14.16
C VAL A 235 -8.14 -12.48 14.94
N GLY A 236 -8.29 -12.51 16.26
CA GLY A 236 -8.06 -13.69 17.07
C GLY A 236 -6.56 -13.98 17.34
N ASP A 237 -6.29 -14.82 18.33
CA ASP A 237 -4.93 -15.06 18.86
C ASP A 237 -3.90 -15.59 17.87
N ALA A 238 -4.31 -16.42 16.91
CA ALA A 238 -3.42 -17.10 15.98
C ALA A 238 -3.02 -16.23 14.77
N TYR A 239 -3.69 -15.09 14.57
CA TYR A 239 -3.53 -14.30 13.36
C TYR A 239 -2.12 -13.73 13.22
N ASN A 240 -1.53 -13.96 12.04
CA ASN A 240 -0.25 -13.40 11.66
C ASN A 240 -0.14 -13.32 10.13
N SER A 241 -0.07 -12.10 9.61
CA SER A 241 0.08 -11.81 8.18
C SER A 241 1.54 -11.82 7.66
N ASN A 242 2.53 -12.24 8.47
CA ASN A 242 3.93 -12.25 8.04
C ASN A 242 4.33 -13.63 7.48
N PRO A 243 4.45 -13.80 6.15
CA PRO A 243 4.85 -15.08 5.53
C PRO A 243 6.27 -15.53 5.85
N ASP A 244 7.14 -14.64 6.34
CA ASP A 244 8.50 -15.01 6.79
C ASP A 244 8.51 -15.65 8.19
N ASP A 245 7.40 -15.55 8.93
CA ASP A 245 7.28 -16.10 10.27
C ASP A 245 6.78 -17.55 10.24
N PRO A 246 7.40 -18.50 10.98
CA PRO A 246 6.91 -19.86 11.12
C PRO A 246 5.46 -20.00 11.63
N ALA A 247 4.93 -18.96 12.28
CA ALA A 247 3.56 -18.86 12.75
C ALA A 247 2.62 -18.12 11.78
N TYR A 248 2.98 -17.99 10.49
CA TYR A 248 2.12 -17.41 9.45
C TYR A 248 0.73 -18.07 9.43
N ASP A 249 -0.30 -17.26 9.68
CA ASP A 249 -1.72 -17.62 9.60
C ASP A 249 -2.51 -16.33 9.30
N PRO A 250 -2.63 -15.94 8.01
CA PRO A 250 -3.22 -14.66 7.61
C PRO A 250 -4.75 -14.69 7.65
N VAL A 251 -5.38 -15.71 8.23
CA VAL A 251 -6.84 -15.85 8.26
C VAL A 251 -7.38 -15.30 9.57
N PRO A 252 -8.06 -14.14 9.58
CA PRO A 252 -8.62 -13.59 10.80
C PRO A 252 -9.77 -14.45 11.33
N VAL A 253 -9.81 -14.65 12.65
CA VAL A 253 -10.88 -15.32 13.39
C VAL A 253 -11.45 -14.36 14.43
N PRO A 254 -12.30 -13.40 14.02
CA PRO A 254 -12.80 -12.37 14.92
C PRO A 254 -13.67 -12.93 16.05
N ASP A 255 -13.59 -12.30 17.23
CA ASP A 255 -14.46 -12.58 18.35
C ASP A 255 -14.72 -11.33 19.23
N GLY A 256 -15.54 -11.51 20.27
CA GLY A 256 -16.01 -10.41 21.10
C GLY A 256 -15.05 -9.99 22.21
N ASN A 257 -13.86 -10.58 22.32
CA ASN A 257 -12.96 -10.44 23.46
C ASN A 257 -11.70 -9.64 23.09
N PRO A 258 -11.63 -8.35 23.45
CA PRO A 258 -10.53 -7.48 23.05
C PRO A 258 -9.29 -7.58 23.96
N ASP A 259 -9.16 -8.66 24.73
CA ASP A 259 -8.12 -8.83 25.74
C ASP A 259 -6.72 -8.88 25.10
N ASP A 260 -5.75 -8.29 25.79
CA ASP A 260 -4.39 -8.09 25.27
C ASP A 260 -3.41 -9.14 25.80
N CYS A 261 -3.04 -10.07 24.95
CA CYS A 261 -1.98 -11.03 25.25
C CYS A 261 -0.58 -10.48 24.94
N GLN A 262 -0.47 -9.32 24.27
CA GLN A 262 0.81 -8.75 23.86
C GLN A 262 1.30 -7.67 24.82
N GLY A 263 0.51 -6.61 24.98
CA GLY A 263 0.69 -5.57 25.97
C GLY A 263 0.90 -4.15 25.46
N HIS A 264 1.16 -3.95 24.17
CA HIS A 264 1.35 -2.64 23.57
C HIS A 264 0.06 -1.82 23.66
N GLY A 265 -1.08 -2.39 23.26
CA GLY A 265 -2.37 -1.72 23.38
C GLY A 265 -2.77 -1.43 24.81
N THR A 266 -2.46 -2.32 25.75
CA THR A 266 -2.60 -2.06 27.20
C THR A 266 -1.77 -0.87 27.65
N HIS A 267 -0.52 -0.74 27.17
CA HIS A 267 0.37 0.38 27.47
C HIS A 267 -0.16 1.70 26.94
N VAL A 268 -0.61 1.69 25.69
CA VAL A 268 -1.25 2.80 25.00
C VAL A 268 -2.52 3.26 25.73
N ALA A 269 -3.40 2.34 26.11
CA ALA A 269 -4.62 2.65 26.86
C ALA A 269 -4.33 3.29 28.22
N GLY A 270 -3.26 2.84 28.90
CA GLY A 270 -2.82 3.41 30.18
C GLY A 270 -2.38 4.87 30.06
N ILE A 271 -1.66 5.21 28.98
CA ILE A 271 -1.22 6.59 28.71
C ILE A 271 -2.43 7.48 28.45
N ALA A 272 -3.35 7.01 27.61
CA ALA A 272 -4.54 7.78 27.24
C ALA A 272 -5.45 8.04 28.46
N ALA A 273 -5.78 6.99 29.23
CA ALA A 273 -6.84 7.08 30.23
C ALA A 273 -6.66 6.19 31.48
N GLY A 274 -5.48 5.63 31.77
CA GLY A 274 -5.28 4.84 32.99
C GLY A 274 -5.78 5.56 34.25
N ASN A 275 -6.53 4.86 35.11
CA ASN A 275 -7.15 5.43 36.31
C ASN A 275 -6.79 4.60 37.56
N GLY A 276 -5.52 4.19 37.64
CA GLY A 276 -4.96 3.46 38.77
C GLY A 276 -4.71 4.35 39.99
N ASP A 277 -4.68 3.75 41.18
CA ASP A 277 -4.31 4.46 42.42
C ASP A 277 -2.78 4.56 42.53
N PRO A 278 -2.16 5.77 42.43
CA PRO A 278 -0.70 5.91 42.53
C PRO A 278 -0.14 5.49 43.89
N ASP A 279 -0.95 5.53 44.97
CA ASP A 279 -0.53 5.06 46.30
C ASP A 279 -0.45 3.52 46.36
N GLU A 280 -1.15 2.82 45.47
CA GLU A 280 -1.10 1.36 45.31
C GLU A 280 -0.21 0.90 44.14
N GLY A 281 0.45 1.84 43.46
CA GLY A 281 1.35 1.59 42.34
C GLY A 281 0.70 1.64 40.95
N GLY A 282 -0.56 2.06 40.86
CA GLY A 282 -1.25 2.31 39.59
C GLY A 282 -0.79 3.60 38.92
N ILE A 283 -1.13 3.76 37.65
CA ILE A 283 -0.81 4.95 36.85
C ILE A 283 -2.04 5.79 36.54
N ILE A 284 -1.83 7.11 36.40
CA ILE A 284 -2.84 8.06 35.95
C ILE A 284 -2.45 8.50 34.53
N GLY A 285 -3.36 8.27 33.58
CA GLY A 285 -3.25 8.69 32.19
C GLY A 285 -3.62 10.17 32.00
N VAL A 286 -3.63 10.62 30.75
CA VAL A 286 -3.95 12.02 30.41
C VAL A 286 -5.43 12.33 30.64
N ALA A 287 -6.35 11.43 30.32
CA ALA A 287 -7.80 11.58 30.52
C ALA A 287 -8.35 10.44 31.40
N PRO A 288 -8.03 10.41 32.71
CA PRO A 288 -8.28 9.24 33.57
C PRO A 288 -9.76 8.87 33.77
N ASP A 289 -10.70 9.78 33.56
CA ASP A 289 -12.15 9.50 33.71
C ASP A 289 -12.85 9.27 32.35
N ALA A 290 -12.11 9.14 31.25
CA ALA A 290 -12.67 8.79 29.95
C ALA A 290 -13.10 7.31 29.89
N GLU A 291 -14.20 7.03 29.18
CA GLU A 291 -14.59 5.67 28.80
C GLU A 291 -13.67 5.17 27.67
N LEU A 292 -13.25 3.92 27.74
CA LEU A 292 -12.37 3.29 26.75
C LEU A 292 -13.11 2.30 25.84
N GLY A 293 -12.68 2.24 24.58
CA GLY A 293 -12.97 1.16 23.65
C GLY A 293 -11.69 0.45 23.19
N ALA A 294 -11.64 -0.88 23.22
CA ALA A 294 -10.47 -1.66 22.81
C ALA A 294 -10.74 -2.44 21.51
N TYR A 295 -10.09 -2.05 20.41
CA TYR A 295 -10.25 -2.67 19.09
C TYR A 295 -8.96 -3.38 18.72
N ARG A 296 -8.95 -4.70 18.93
CA ARG A 296 -7.77 -5.53 18.74
C ARG A 296 -7.62 -5.90 17.26
N VAL A 297 -6.48 -5.56 16.67
CA VAL A 297 -6.16 -5.80 15.25
C VAL A 297 -4.98 -6.75 15.05
N PHE A 298 -4.35 -7.23 16.13
CA PHE A 298 -3.23 -8.18 16.08
C PHE A 298 -3.56 -9.50 16.76
N GLY A 299 -2.97 -10.59 16.26
CA GLY A 299 -2.83 -11.82 17.03
C GLY A 299 -1.90 -11.64 18.22
N CYS A 300 -1.72 -12.71 19.01
CA CYS A 300 -0.80 -12.66 20.14
C CYS A 300 0.66 -12.55 19.70
N GLU A 301 0.97 -13.02 18.49
CA GLU A 301 2.25 -12.91 17.81
C GLU A 301 2.06 -12.41 16.37
N GLY A 302 3.14 -12.02 15.70
CA GLY A 302 3.08 -11.70 14.27
C GLY A 302 2.85 -10.24 13.91
N SER A 303 1.92 -10.01 13.00
CA SER A 303 1.70 -8.75 12.28
C SER A 303 0.22 -8.56 11.95
N THR A 304 -0.13 -7.39 11.41
CA THR A 304 -1.46 -7.11 10.88
C THR A 304 -1.43 -6.40 9.53
N GLU A 305 -2.60 -6.14 8.96
CA GLU A 305 -2.76 -5.56 7.63
C GLU A 305 -3.66 -4.33 7.64
N ALA A 306 -3.40 -3.42 6.69
CA ALA A 306 -4.06 -2.13 6.60
C ALA A 306 -5.60 -2.21 6.46
N ASP A 307 -6.12 -3.31 5.90
CA ASP A 307 -7.56 -3.49 5.71
C ASP A 307 -8.28 -3.83 7.03
N ILE A 308 -7.63 -4.57 7.94
CA ILE A 308 -8.09 -4.80 9.31
C ILE A 308 -8.11 -3.48 10.11
N MET A 309 -7.08 -2.64 9.96
CA MET A 309 -7.04 -1.31 10.58
C MET A 309 -8.23 -0.45 10.14
N LEU A 310 -8.54 -0.46 8.85
CA LEU A 310 -9.67 0.29 8.29
C LEU A 310 -11.01 -0.21 8.83
N ALA A 311 -11.18 -1.53 8.96
CA ALA A 311 -12.37 -2.11 9.57
C ALA A 311 -12.53 -1.73 11.06
N ALA A 312 -11.44 -1.67 11.81
CA ALA A 312 -11.47 -1.21 13.20
C ALA A 312 -11.88 0.27 13.30
N MET A 313 -11.44 1.13 12.37
CA MET A 313 -11.92 2.52 12.31
C MET A 313 -13.44 2.58 12.11
N GLU A 314 -14.02 1.74 11.24
CA GLU A 314 -15.49 1.71 11.07
C GLU A 314 -16.22 1.28 12.34
N LEU A 315 -15.65 0.36 13.15
CA LEU A 315 -16.21 -0.03 14.45
C LEU A 315 -16.16 1.10 15.47
N THR A 316 -15.05 1.84 15.55
CA THR A 316 -14.96 3.01 16.46
C THR A 316 -16.02 4.06 16.16
N TYR A 317 -16.31 4.29 14.87
CA TYR A 317 -17.38 5.18 14.44
C TYR A 317 -18.77 4.67 14.87
N GLN A 318 -19.01 3.36 14.72
CA GLN A 318 -20.29 2.73 15.09
C GLN A 318 -20.56 2.79 16.60
N ASP A 319 -19.51 2.63 17.42
CA ASP A 319 -19.61 2.70 18.88
C ASP A 319 -19.68 4.15 19.40
N GLY A 320 -19.44 5.13 18.52
CA GLY A 320 -19.56 6.56 18.84
C GLY A 320 -18.44 7.04 19.76
N MET A 321 -17.19 6.72 19.39
CA MET A 321 -16.00 7.29 20.01
C MET A 321 -15.90 8.79 19.69
N ASP A 322 -15.44 9.60 20.65
CA ASP A 322 -15.18 11.04 20.44
C ASP A 322 -13.76 11.25 19.93
N VAL A 323 -12.82 10.44 20.42
CA VAL A 323 -11.41 10.42 20.02
C VAL A 323 -11.00 8.99 19.69
N VAL A 324 -10.23 8.80 18.62
CA VAL A 324 -9.65 7.49 18.25
C VAL A 324 -8.14 7.63 18.20
N ASN A 325 -7.47 6.78 18.96
CA ASN A 325 -6.03 6.62 18.95
C ASN A 325 -5.63 5.41 18.09
N MET A 326 -4.69 5.62 17.17
CA MET A 326 -4.05 4.58 16.38
C MET A 326 -2.53 4.66 16.55
N SER A 327 -2.00 3.84 17.45
CA SER A 327 -0.56 3.73 17.69
C SER A 327 0.08 2.68 16.77
N ILE A 328 -0.32 2.73 15.50
CA ILE A 328 -0.03 1.76 14.45
C ILE A 328 -0.04 2.47 13.10
N GLY A 329 0.85 2.09 12.18
CA GLY A 329 0.87 2.61 10.82
C GLY A 329 1.85 1.88 9.91
N SER A 330 1.68 2.08 8.60
CA SER A 330 2.57 1.56 7.57
C SER A 330 3.70 2.57 7.32
N SER A 331 4.90 2.24 7.81
CA SER A 331 6.09 3.08 7.68
C SER A 331 6.40 3.41 6.21
N PHE A 332 6.93 4.61 5.95
CA PHE A 332 7.21 5.15 4.59
C PHE A 332 6.00 5.32 3.65
N MET A 333 4.81 4.82 4.00
CA MET A 333 3.56 5.06 3.28
C MET A 333 3.06 6.49 3.54
N SER A 334 3.80 7.44 2.99
CA SER A 334 3.65 8.88 3.25
C SER A 334 2.58 9.56 2.39
N TRP A 335 1.73 8.78 1.71
CA TRP A 335 0.69 9.25 0.80
C TRP A 335 -0.64 9.49 1.54
N PRO A 336 -1.18 10.72 1.56
CA PRO A 336 -2.50 10.99 2.13
C PRO A 336 -3.65 10.27 1.41
N GLN A 337 -3.42 9.82 0.17
CA GLN A 337 -4.37 9.08 -0.66
C GLN A 337 -4.48 7.60 -0.26
N TYR A 338 -3.56 7.08 0.56
CA TYR A 338 -3.59 5.69 0.98
C TYR A 338 -4.88 5.38 1.79
N PRO A 339 -5.53 4.22 1.63
CA PRO A 339 -6.87 3.97 2.17
C PRO A 339 -7.02 4.20 3.68
N THR A 340 -6.02 3.89 4.50
CA THR A 340 -6.07 4.13 5.95
C THR A 340 -6.00 5.62 6.30
N ALA A 341 -5.23 6.43 5.55
CA ALA A 341 -5.17 7.88 5.70
C ALA A 341 -6.50 8.55 5.28
N VAL A 342 -7.05 8.15 4.13
CA VAL A 342 -8.35 8.65 3.64
C VAL A 342 -9.49 8.28 4.59
N SER A 343 -9.45 7.08 5.18
CA SER A 343 -10.47 6.62 6.14
C SER A 343 -10.38 7.39 7.46
N ALA A 344 -9.16 7.65 7.94
CA ALA A 344 -8.93 8.48 9.12
C ALA A 344 -9.43 9.92 8.91
N ASP A 345 -9.20 10.50 7.74
CA ASP A 345 -9.73 11.83 7.39
C ASP A 345 -11.26 11.84 7.28
N THR A 346 -11.84 10.78 6.71
CA THR A 346 -13.30 10.64 6.62
C THR A 346 -13.94 10.46 8.00
N LEU A 347 -13.26 9.77 8.92
CA LEU A 347 -13.67 9.63 10.31
C LEU A 347 -13.63 10.99 11.03
N SER A 348 -12.61 11.80 10.75
CA SER A 348 -12.51 13.20 11.20
C SER A 348 -13.64 14.08 10.66
N ASP A 349 -13.97 13.96 9.37
CA ASP A 349 -15.13 14.63 8.77
C ASP A 349 -16.47 14.21 9.39
N ALA A 350 -16.54 12.99 9.90
CA ALA A 350 -17.71 12.47 10.59
C ALA A 350 -17.84 12.92 12.06
N GLY A 351 -16.89 13.73 12.55
CA GLY A 351 -16.93 14.37 13.86
C GLY A 351 -16.08 13.71 14.94
N VAL A 352 -15.24 12.74 14.61
CA VAL A 352 -14.37 12.02 15.57
C VAL A 352 -12.94 12.56 15.46
N VAL A 353 -12.32 12.95 16.57
CA VAL A 353 -10.90 13.34 16.52
C VAL A 353 -10.03 12.12 16.33
N VAL A 354 -9.28 12.05 15.24
CA VAL A 354 -8.38 10.93 14.96
C VAL A 354 -6.94 11.34 15.26
N VAL A 355 -6.27 10.58 16.11
CA VAL A 355 -4.88 10.77 16.53
C VAL A 355 -4.09 9.52 16.20
N ALA A 356 -2.97 9.68 15.50
CA ALA A 356 -2.14 8.55 15.10
C ALA A 356 -0.65 8.86 15.27
N SER A 357 0.13 7.83 15.58
CA SER A 357 1.59 7.91 15.60
C SER A 357 2.13 8.24 14.20
N ILE A 358 3.18 9.07 14.11
CA ILE A 358 3.74 9.44 12.80
C ILE A 358 4.72 8.40 12.23
N GLY A 359 5.29 7.54 13.08
CA GLY A 359 6.29 6.52 12.71
C GLY A 359 7.56 6.61 13.57
N ASN A 360 8.35 5.54 13.55
CA ASN A 360 9.57 5.39 14.35
C ASN A 360 10.85 5.20 13.49
N GLU A 361 10.81 5.66 12.23
CA GLU A 361 11.85 5.46 11.22
C GLU A 361 12.68 6.74 10.99
N GLY A 362 12.72 7.65 11.97
CA GLY A 362 13.46 8.91 11.86
C GLY A 362 14.97 8.75 11.72
N ASP A 363 15.54 7.67 12.28
CA ASP A 363 16.95 7.29 12.13
C ASP A 363 17.28 6.71 10.75
N THR A 364 16.26 6.28 9.99
CA THR A 364 16.39 5.86 8.58
C THR A 364 16.29 7.03 7.58
N GLY A 365 16.14 8.25 8.10
CA GLY A 365 16.19 9.49 7.34
C GLY A 365 14.84 10.17 7.08
N THR A 366 14.85 11.08 6.11
CA THR A 366 13.71 11.96 5.76
C THR A 366 12.60 11.22 5.02
N TRP A 367 11.39 11.81 4.96
CA TRP A 367 10.24 11.26 4.26
C TRP A 367 9.84 9.86 4.76
N SER A 368 9.91 9.66 6.06
CA SER A 368 9.76 8.38 6.75
C SER A 368 8.40 8.23 7.45
N ALA A 369 7.55 9.26 7.41
CA ALA A 369 6.20 9.23 7.97
C ALA A 369 5.29 8.18 7.30
N GLY A 370 4.36 7.62 8.07
CA GLY A 370 3.46 6.55 7.64
C GLY A 370 1.97 6.86 7.77
N ALA A 371 1.14 6.18 6.96
CA ALA A 371 -0.31 6.17 7.08
C ALA A 371 -0.75 5.27 8.24
N PRO A 372 -1.78 5.62 9.02
CA PRO A 372 -2.74 6.71 8.80
C PRO A 372 -2.28 8.09 9.30
N GLY A 373 -1.14 8.20 10.01
CA GLY A 373 -0.64 9.45 10.60
C GLY A 373 -0.46 10.61 9.61
N VAL A 374 -0.25 10.30 8.33
CA VAL A 374 -0.13 11.29 7.24
C VAL A 374 -1.45 11.85 6.71
N GLY A 375 -2.62 11.33 7.12
CA GLY A 375 -3.92 11.87 6.70
C GLY A 375 -4.06 13.38 6.99
N GLU A 376 -4.65 14.14 6.08
CA GLU A 376 -4.70 15.61 6.11
C GLU A 376 -5.39 16.15 7.39
N LYS A 377 -6.41 15.45 7.86
CA LYS A 377 -7.28 15.80 9.00
C LYS A 377 -7.02 14.97 10.24
N THR A 378 -6.18 13.95 10.11
CA THR A 378 -5.63 13.17 11.22
C THR A 378 -4.59 14.00 11.97
N ILE A 379 -4.52 13.88 13.30
CA ILE A 379 -3.44 14.46 14.10
C ILE A 379 -2.29 13.45 14.11
N GLY A 380 -1.26 13.69 13.29
CA GLY A 380 -0.04 12.88 13.28
C GLY A 380 0.93 13.35 14.37
N VAL A 381 1.38 12.45 15.25
CA VAL A 381 2.07 12.82 16.49
C VAL A 381 3.53 12.39 16.50
N ALA A 382 4.44 13.37 16.66
CA ALA A 382 5.87 13.18 16.88
C ALA A 382 6.18 12.78 18.34
N SER A 383 7.35 12.15 18.56
CA SER A 383 7.80 11.76 19.90
C SER A 383 8.79 12.73 20.49
N TYR A 384 8.54 13.09 21.75
CA TYR A 384 9.49 13.78 22.63
C TYR A 384 9.98 12.85 23.73
N ASP A 385 11.25 12.98 24.07
CA ASP A 385 11.85 12.27 25.19
C ASP A 385 11.33 12.83 26.52
N ASN A 386 10.96 11.94 27.42
CA ASN A 386 10.52 12.32 28.76
C ASN A 386 11.63 13.05 29.52
N THR A 387 11.26 14.04 30.34
CA THR A 387 12.22 14.89 31.08
C THR A 387 12.95 14.17 32.21
N GLN A 388 12.41 13.05 32.67
CA GLN A 388 12.99 12.25 33.73
C GLN A 388 13.06 10.79 33.28
N VAL A 389 14.14 10.11 33.67
CA VAL A 389 14.21 8.65 33.64
C VAL A 389 14.45 8.15 35.05
N SER A 390 13.82 7.05 35.42
CA SER A 390 14.15 6.34 36.66
C SER A 390 14.97 5.11 36.31
N ALA A 391 16.12 4.88 36.93
CA ALA A 391 16.90 3.67 36.67
C ALA A 391 17.54 3.16 37.97
N PRO A 392 17.95 1.87 38.03
CA PRO A 392 18.86 1.40 39.06
C PRO A 392 20.11 2.28 39.14
N SER A 393 20.65 2.49 40.33
CA SER A 393 21.82 3.35 40.52
C SER A 393 22.91 2.68 41.36
N PHE A 394 24.17 2.92 40.99
CA PHE A 394 25.32 2.75 41.88
C PHE A 394 25.72 4.12 42.42
N THR A 395 26.43 4.16 43.53
CA THR A 395 26.93 5.41 44.11
C THR A 395 28.45 5.48 44.08
N TYR A 396 29.03 6.67 43.90
CA TYR A 396 30.48 6.87 44.03
C TYR A 396 30.83 8.07 44.93
N GLY A 397 32.10 8.12 45.35
CA GLY A 397 32.63 9.21 46.16
C GLY A 397 32.07 9.29 47.60
N PRO A 398 32.58 10.23 48.41
CA PRO A 398 32.20 10.38 49.82
C PRO A 398 30.79 10.94 50.03
N GLU A 399 30.21 11.57 49.01
CA GLU A 399 28.84 12.11 49.04
C GLU A 399 27.78 11.09 48.59
N GLU A 400 28.19 9.86 48.22
CA GLU A 400 27.32 8.80 47.70
C GLU A 400 26.50 9.28 46.49
N THR A 401 27.15 9.96 45.53
CA THR A 401 26.51 10.45 44.31
C THR A 401 25.96 9.27 43.52
N GLY A 402 24.64 9.21 43.35
CA GLY A 402 23.95 8.16 42.60
C GLY A 402 24.05 8.38 41.10
N VAL A 403 24.52 7.36 40.39
CA VAL A 403 24.63 7.32 38.93
C VAL A 403 23.64 6.29 38.39
N PRO A 404 22.64 6.71 37.61
CA PRO A 404 21.72 5.79 36.96
C PRO A 404 22.48 4.96 35.92
N TYR A 405 22.12 3.69 35.77
CA TYR A 405 22.74 2.82 34.78
C TYR A 405 21.73 1.93 34.07
N PHE A 406 22.05 1.57 32.83
CA PHE A 406 21.31 0.62 32.00
C PHE A 406 22.18 -0.62 31.75
N VAL A 407 21.61 -1.82 31.86
CA VAL A 407 22.36 -3.06 31.63
C VAL A 407 22.43 -3.31 30.12
N ALA A 408 23.64 -3.57 29.61
CA ALA A 408 23.84 -3.83 28.19
C ALA A 408 23.13 -5.12 27.75
N ALA A 409 22.48 -5.11 26.58
CA ALA A 409 21.91 -6.31 25.98
C ALA A 409 23.01 -7.35 25.71
N GLY A 410 22.75 -8.62 26.00
CA GLY A 410 23.75 -9.69 25.94
C GLY A 410 24.69 -9.79 27.14
N SER A 411 24.56 -8.91 28.14
CA SER A 411 25.39 -8.93 29.35
C SER A 411 24.71 -9.64 30.53
N PRO A 412 25.47 -10.27 31.46
CA PRO A 412 24.96 -10.65 32.77
C PRO A 412 24.39 -9.47 33.55
N ALA A 413 23.42 -9.74 34.43
CA ALA A 413 22.83 -8.73 35.30
C ALA A 413 23.88 -7.99 36.17
N ALA A 414 23.69 -6.68 36.32
CA ALA A 414 24.51 -5.86 37.20
C ALA A 414 24.39 -6.31 38.67
N PRO A 415 25.46 -6.19 39.48
CA PRO A 415 25.37 -6.43 40.91
C PRO A 415 24.39 -5.44 41.58
N THR A 416 23.70 -5.89 42.61
CA THR A 416 22.77 -5.05 43.40
C THR A 416 23.34 -4.62 44.75
N GLU A 417 24.54 -5.11 45.09
CA GLU A 417 25.27 -4.78 46.31
C GLU A 417 26.78 -4.98 46.13
N GLY A 418 27.57 -4.36 47.00
CA GLY A 418 29.03 -4.50 47.03
C GLY A 418 29.77 -3.30 46.44
N THR A 419 31.00 -3.10 46.91
CA THR A 419 31.88 -2.00 46.50
C THR A 419 32.99 -2.54 45.62
N GLN A 420 33.25 -1.90 44.48
CA GLN A 420 34.29 -2.28 43.54
C GLN A 420 35.14 -1.07 43.17
N THR A 421 36.45 -1.29 43.01
CA THR A 421 37.35 -0.27 42.49
C THR A 421 37.25 -0.20 40.96
N VAL A 422 37.07 1.01 40.45
CA VAL A 422 37.00 1.37 39.04
C VAL A 422 38.38 1.78 38.55
N ALA A 423 38.81 1.21 37.42
CA ALA A 423 39.98 1.65 36.67
C ALA A 423 39.56 2.49 35.46
N ARG A 424 40.28 3.57 35.19
CA ARG A 424 40.21 4.32 33.93
C ARG A 424 41.38 3.95 33.04
N LEU A 425 41.16 3.90 31.72
CA LEU A 425 42.17 3.52 30.73
C LEU A 425 42.93 4.72 30.15
N GLY A 426 42.28 5.88 30.04
CA GLY A 426 42.88 7.09 29.48
C GLY A 426 41.99 8.32 29.72
N ASP A 427 42.42 9.47 29.22
CA ASP A 427 41.62 10.70 29.25
C ASP A 427 40.42 10.62 28.29
N PRO A 428 39.25 11.21 28.63
CA PRO A 428 38.11 11.23 27.72
C PRO A 428 38.48 11.77 26.33
N GLY A 429 37.93 11.16 25.28
CA GLY A 429 38.24 11.42 23.88
C GLY A 429 39.52 10.75 23.35
N THR A 430 40.22 9.93 24.15
CA THR A 430 41.41 9.20 23.70
C THR A 430 41.10 7.77 23.27
N ALA A 431 41.91 7.21 22.36
CA ALA A 431 41.79 5.81 21.94
C ALA A 431 41.89 4.82 23.12
N ASP A 432 42.71 5.16 24.13
CA ASP A 432 42.86 4.35 25.35
C ASP A 432 41.55 4.33 26.16
N ALA A 433 40.90 5.48 26.36
CA ALA A 433 39.60 5.57 27.04
C ALA A 433 38.50 4.80 26.30
N GLN A 434 38.61 4.66 24.98
CA GLN A 434 37.64 3.94 24.16
C GLN A 434 37.89 2.43 24.09
N ALA A 435 39.03 1.93 24.59
CA ALA A 435 39.40 0.50 24.53
C ALA A 435 39.40 -0.11 23.11
N CYS A 436 39.54 0.71 22.07
CA CYS A 436 39.59 0.29 20.67
C CYS A 436 41.06 0.08 20.27
N THR A 437 41.54 -1.17 20.18
CA THR A 437 42.92 -1.44 19.72
C THR A 437 42.94 -2.56 18.68
N ALA A 438 43.51 -2.27 17.50
CA ALA A 438 43.62 -3.23 16.39
C ALA A 438 44.43 -4.51 16.72
N ASP A 439 45.16 -4.52 17.85
CA ASP A 439 45.98 -5.65 18.33
C ASP A 439 45.41 -6.31 19.61
N GLY A 440 44.18 -5.96 20.04
CA GLY A 440 43.44 -6.67 21.10
C GLY A 440 44.09 -6.67 22.48
N GLY A 441 44.48 -5.52 23.04
CA GLY A 441 44.93 -5.53 24.43
C GLY A 441 44.95 -4.19 25.13
N ILE A 442 44.00 -4.02 26.05
CA ILE A 442 44.24 -3.21 27.25
C ILE A 442 45.48 -3.80 27.95
N THR A 443 46.50 -2.98 28.16
CA THR A 443 47.80 -3.45 28.68
C THR A 443 47.90 -3.39 30.21
N GLU A 444 46.94 -2.69 30.83
CA GLU A 444 46.73 -2.60 32.26
C GLU A 444 46.22 -3.92 32.85
N ASP A 445 46.71 -4.30 34.02
CA ASP A 445 46.13 -5.41 34.80
C ASP A 445 44.84 -4.94 35.48
N LEU A 446 43.71 -5.44 34.96
CA LEU A 446 42.36 -5.13 35.44
C LEU A 446 41.82 -6.17 36.42
N THR A 447 42.63 -7.15 36.85
CA THR A 447 42.20 -8.22 37.75
C THR A 447 41.48 -7.68 38.99
N GLY A 448 40.19 -8.03 39.11
CA GLY A 448 39.36 -7.67 40.26
C GLY A 448 38.84 -6.23 40.27
N LYS A 449 38.91 -5.52 39.13
CA LYS A 449 38.41 -4.16 38.99
C LYS A 449 37.27 -4.09 37.98
N VAL A 450 36.41 -3.09 38.16
CA VAL A 450 35.50 -2.62 37.10
C VAL A 450 36.27 -1.62 36.24
N VAL A 451 36.03 -1.54 34.95
CA VAL A 451 36.69 -0.57 34.06
C VAL A 451 35.71 0.44 33.50
N LEU A 452 36.09 1.72 33.51
CA LEU A 452 35.35 2.81 32.88
C LEU A 452 35.84 2.98 31.44
N ILE A 453 34.93 2.85 30.47
CA ILE A 453 35.23 2.89 29.04
C ILE A 453 34.28 3.86 28.33
N GLU A 454 34.83 4.73 27.48
CA GLU A 454 34.06 5.67 26.67
C GLU A 454 33.51 5.00 25.40
N ARG A 455 32.28 5.35 25.01
CA ARG A 455 31.78 5.06 23.65
C ARG A 455 32.72 5.69 22.62
N GLY A 456 32.89 5.03 21.49
CA GLY A 456 33.83 5.49 20.47
C GLY A 456 33.68 4.70 19.18
N VAL A 457 34.76 4.62 18.42
CA VAL A 457 34.75 4.16 17.03
C VAL A 457 34.61 2.64 16.82
N CYS A 458 34.71 1.84 17.88
CA CYS A 458 34.58 0.37 17.82
C CYS A 458 33.33 -0.13 18.54
N ALA A 459 32.88 -1.34 18.19
CA ALA A 459 31.66 -1.94 18.71
C ALA A 459 31.69 -2.14 20.25
N PHE A 460 30.53 -2.08 20.90
CA PHE A 460 30.42 -2.29 22.35
C PHE A 460 30.90 -3.68 22.79
N TYR A 461 30.59 -4.72 22.01
CA TYR A 461 31.11 -6.08 22.25
C TYR A 461 32.64 -6.09 22.28
N GLU A 462 33.32 -5.46 21.32
CA GLU A 462 34.78 -5.41 21.26
C GLU A 462 35.37 -4.76 22.52
N LYS A 463 34.76 -3.66 22.98
CA LYS A 463 35.17 -2.96 24.21
C LYS A 463 35.04 -3.87 25.44
N ALA A 464 33.89 -4.52 25.58
CA ALA A 464 33.60 -5.42 26.70
C ALA A 464 34.52 -6.65 26.68
N PHE A 465 34.73 -7.24 25.51
CA PHE A 465 35.61 -8.37 25.29
C PHE A 465 37.07 -8.05 25.63
N ASN A 466 37.59 -6.90 25.16
CA ASN A 466 38.94 -6.44 25.46
C ASN A 466 39.16 -6.22 26.97
N ALA A 467 38.15 -5.70 27.68
CA ALA A 467 38.19 -5.53 29.13
C ALA A 467 38.21 -6.86 29.89
N GLU A 468 37.37 -7.81 29.47
CA GLU A 468 37.29 -9.14 30.06
C GLU A 468 38.60 -9.92 29.89
N GLU A 469 39.20 -9.89 28.69
CA GLU A 469 40.49 -10.53 28.41
C GLU A 469 41.65 -9.91 29.23
N ALA A 470 41.56 -8.62 29.57
CA ALA A 470 42.50 -7.96 30.48
C ALA A 470 42.22 -8.22 31.98
N GLY A 471 41.20 -9.02 32.30
CA GLY A 471 40.88 -9.50 33.65
C GLY A 471 39.88 -8.63 34.43
N ALA A 472 39.19 -7.69 33.78
CA ALA A 472 38.13 -6.92 34.41
C ALA A 472 37.02 -7.86 34.93
N ILE A 473 36.34 -7.45 36.01
CA ILE A 473 35.19 -8.18 36.58
C ILE A 473 33.86 -7.48 36.29
N GLY A 474 33.89 -6.42 35.48
CA GLY A 474 32.74 -5.65 35.01
C GLY A 474 33.18 -4.42 34.23
N VAL A 475 32.26 -3.85 33.46
CA VAL A 475 32.50 -2.67 32.61
C VAL A 475 31.42 -1.63 32.86
N VAL A 476 31.83 -0.38 33.04
CA VAL A 476 30.97 0.81 32.99
C VAL A 476 31.29 1.53 31.69
N LEU A 477 30.40 1.43 30.71
CA LEU A 477 30.43 2.20 29.49
C LEU A 477 29.78 3.57 29.76
N TYR A 478 30.34 4.65 29.20
CA TYR A 478 29.68 5.96 29.20
C TYR A 478 29.59 6.54 27.80
N ASN A 479 28.49 7.25 27.53
CA ASN A 479 28.21 7.79 26.20
C ASN A 479 29.24 8.87 25.82
N ASN A 480 29.50 9.06 24.53
CA ASN A 480 30.41 10.08 24.01
C ASN A 480 29.66 11.30 23.43
N VAL A 481 28.32 11.23 23.42
CA VAL A 481 27.40 12.32 23.11
C VAL A 481 26.30 12.35 24.19
N PRO A 482 25.62 13.49 24.43
CA PRO A 482 24.44 13.52 25.29
C PRO A 482 23.35 12.57 24.79
N GLY A 483 22.59 11.99 25.71
CA GLY A 483 21.48 11.10 25.41
C GLY A 483 21.64 9.70 25.96
N MET A 484 20.53 8.97 25.92
CA MET A 484 20.42 7.59 26.37
C MET A 484 20.73 6.64 25.21
N ILE A 485 21.49 5.59 25.50
CA ILE A 485 21.72 4.51 24.55
C ILE A 485 21.77 3.20 25.31
N ASN A 486 21.17 2.17 24.75
CA ASN A 486 21.26 0.82 25.29
C ASN A 486 22.28 0.02 24.46
N PRO A 487 23.50 -0.24 24.98
CA PRO A 487 24.52 -0.93 24.19
C PRO A 487 24.23 -2.43 24.08
N THR A 488 24.47 -3.01 22.91
CA THR A 488 24.47 -4.47 22.71
C THR A 488 25.89 -5.01 22.75
N VAL A 489 26.13 -5.97 23.65
CA VAL A 489 27.42 -6.68 23.82
C VAL A 489 27.30 -8.18 23.53
N GLU A 490 26.28 -8.58 22.76
CA GLU A 490 26.20 -9.95 22.25
C GLU A 490 27.36 -10.24 21.28
N GLY A 491 27.91 -11.44 21.39
CA GLY A 491 29.01 -11.90 20.53
C GLY A 491 29.49 -13.30 20.89
N ASP A 492 30.41 -13.85 20.07
CA ASP A 492 31.06 -15.13 20.30
C ASP A 492 32.59 -14.93 20.47
N PRO A 493 33.17 -15.24 21.65
CA PRO A 493 32.51 -15.81 22.83
C PRO A 493 31.63 -14.80 23.57
N ALA A 494 30.57 -15.30 24.21
CA ALA A 494 29.66 -14.47 25.00
C ALA A 494 30.39 -13.79 26.17
N ILE A 495 30.07 -12.52 26.41
CA ILE A 495 30.58 -11.73 27.55
C ILE A 495 30.09 -12.34 28.87
N THR A 496 31.01 -12.54 29.82
CA THR A 496 30.69 -13.19 31.12
C THR A 496 30.73 -12.26 32.31
N VAL A 497 31.08 -10.99 32.09
CA VAL A 497 31.10 -9.93 33.13
C VAL A 497 29.96 -8.92 32.94
N PRO A 498 29.41 -8.33 34.01
CA PRO A 498 28.37 -7.31 33.89
C PRO A 498 28.89 -6.06 33.17
N VAL A 499 28.10 -5.57 32.21
CA VAL A 499 28.34 -4.35 31.45
C VAL A 499 27.15 -3.42 31.64
N VAL A 500 27.41 -2.21 32.09
CA VAL A 500 26.39 -1.17 32.24
C VAL A 500 26.74 0.08 31.45
N MET A 501 25.72 0.81 31.00
CA MET A 501 25.84 2.10 30.33
C MET A 501 25.40 3.23 31.28
N ILE A 502 26.15 4.32 31.30
CA ILE A 502 25.81 5.56 32.00
C ILE A 502 25.86 6.76 31.05
N PHE A 503 25.28 7.89 31.46
CA PHE A 503 25.29 9.10 30.65
C PHE A 503 26.70 9.66 30.47
N GLN A 504 26.89 10.43 29.39
CA GLN A 504 28.18 11.07 29.09
C GLN A 504 28.69 11.90 30.28
N GLN A 505 27.83 12.76 30.85
CA GLN A 505 28.21 13.64 31.94
C GLN A 505 28.58 12.84 33.21
N ASP A 506 27.81 11.80 33.55
CA ASP A 506 28.11 10.92 34.68
C ASP A 506 29.46 10.20 34.49
N GLY A 507 29.77 9.81 33.26
CA GLY A 507 31.06 9.23 32.90
C GLY A 507 32.22 10.20 33.08
N HIS A 508 32.07 11.45 32.62
CA HIS A 508 33.06 12.50 32.83
C HIS A 508 33.26 12.84 34.31
N ASP A 509 32.17 12.90 35.09
CA ASP A 509 32.23 13.20 36.53
C ASP A 509 32.84 12.04 37.34
N LEU A 510 32.54 10.79 36.95
CA LEU A 510 33.18 9.61 37.53
C LEU A 510 34.67 9.52 37.17
N ASP A 511 35.04 9.83 35.92
CA ASP A 511 36.44 9.91 35.47
C ASP A 511 37.22 10.95 36.29
N ALA A 512 36.65 12.15 36.49
CA ALA A 512 37.23 13.20 37.32
C ALA A 512 37.39 12.75 38.79
N SER A 513 36.40 12.07 39.36
CA SER A 513 36.46 11.51 40.71
C SER A 513 37.58 10.49 40.88
N ILE A 514 37.76 9.60 39.89
CA ILE A 514 38.86 8.61 39.88
C ILE A 514 40.22 9.33 39.88
N VAL A 515 40.37 10.42 39.14
CA VAL A 515 41.59 11.25 39.12
C VAL A 515 41.87 11.92 40.47
N GLU A 516 40.83 12.35 41.17
CA GLU A 516 40.93 12.96 42.51
C GLU A 516 41.22 11.93 43.62
N GLY A 517 41.09 10.63 43.32
CA GLY A 517 41.46 9.51 44.19
C GLY A 517 40.28 8.72 44.74
N ASP A 518 39.05 9.08 44.36
CA ASP A 518 37.81 8.42 44.77
C ASP A 518 37.38 7.46 43.65
N ALA A 519 38.05 6.31 43.60
CA ALA A 519 37.93 5.33 42.52
C ALA A 519 36.98 4.16 42.82
N ASP A 520 36.16 4.23 43.85
CA ASP A 520 35.25 3.13 44.23
C ASP A 520 33.80 3.46 43.85
N ILE A 521 33.10 2.47 43.30
CA ILE A 521 31.63 2.49 43.11
C ILE A 521 30.98 1.48 44.06
N THR A 522 29.77 1.76 44.53
CA THR A 522 28.97 0.86 45.37
C THR A 522 27.63 0.59 44.72
N TRP A 523 27.38 -0.68 44.41
CA TRP A 523 26.12 -1.12 43.83
C TRP A 523 25.00 -1.08 44.87
N THR A 524 23.79 -0.73 44.43
CA THR A 524 22.62 -0.65 45.30
C THR A 524 21.38 -1.23 44.62
N THR A 525 20.33 -1.48 45.42
CA THR A 525 18.98 -1.79 44.93
C THR A 525 18.13 -0.53 44.74
N GLN A 526 18.66 0.65 45.08
CA GLN A 526 17.92 1.91 44.98
C GLN A 526 17.80 2.34 43.53
N THR A 527 16.70 3.04 43.26
CA THR A 527 16.51 3.77 42.02
C THR A 527 16.55 5.25 42.27
N SER A 528 16.99 5.96 41.24
CA SER A 528 16.97 7.40 41.22
C SER A 528 16.28 7.84 39.96
N SER A 529 15.27 8.70 40.12
CA SER A 529 14.80 9.55 39.03
C SER A 529 15.83 10.65 38.81
N GLN A 530 16.29 10.77 37.57
CA GLN A 530 17.32 11.72 37.15
C GLN A 530 16.88 12.43 35.86
N PRO A 531 17.31 13.69 35.66
CA PRO A 531 17.03 14.40 34.42
C PRO A 531 17.52 13.60 33.22
N ASN A 532 16.63 13.40 32.25
CA ASN A 532 17.01 12.82 30.98
C ASN A 532 17.80 13.87 30.16
N PRO A 533 19.03 13.59 29.71
CA PRO A 533 19.82 14.56 28.95
C PRO A 533 19.16 15.08 27.66
N THR A 534 18.29 14.28 27.05
CA THR A 534 17.49 14.63 25.85
C THR A 534 16.06 15.01 26.19
N GLY A 535 15.72 15.09 27.48
CA GLY A 535 14.36 15.36 27.96
C GLY A 535 13.79 16.67 27.42
N GLY A 536 12.58 16.60 26.85
CA GLY A 536 11.92 17.73 26.19
C GLY A 536 12.42 18.03 24.77
N MET A 537 13.31 17.20 24.21
CA MET A 537 13.71 17.24 22.80
C MET A 537 13.00 16.13 22.02
N ILE A 538 12.97 16.26 20.70
CA ILE A 538 12.44 15.21 19.81
C ILE A 538 13.27 13.94 19.95
N SER A 539 12.59 12.79 20.06
CA SER A 539 13.20 11.47 20.09
C SER A 539 13.86 11.16 18.74
N GLU A 540 15.05 10.54 18.77
CA GLU A 540 15.84 10.24 17.56
C GLU A 540 15.04 9.46 16.51
N PHE A 541 14.29 8.44 16.94
CA PHE A 541 13.47 7.59 16.09
C PHE A 541 12.24 8.28 15.49
N SER A 542 11.81 9.45 15.95
CA SER A 542 10.56 10.05 15.48
C SER A 542 10.63 10.38 13.98
N SER A 543 9.74 9.77 13.18
CA SER A 543 9.74 9.90 11.72
C SER A 543 9.59 11.34 11.23
N TYR A 544 10.23 11.61 10.09
CA TYR A 544 10.16 12.88 9.38
C TYR A 544 9.01 12.86 8.37
N GLY A 545 8.26 13.95 8.28
CA GLY A 545 7.58 14.35 7.06
C GLY A 545 8.54 15.01 6.06
N MET A 546 8.05 15.78 5.09
CA MET A 546 6.63 15.98 4.78
C MET A 546 5.98 14.71 4.18
N THR A 547 4.70 14.76 3.88
CA THR A 547 4.06 13.74 3.04
C THR A 547 4.61 13.80 1.61
N ALA A 548 4.38 12.75 0.82
CA ALA A 548 4.79 12.71 -0.58
C ALA A 548 4.20 13.86 -1.44
N ASP A 549 3.08 14.45 -1.02
CA ASP A 549 2.45 15.59 -1.68
C ASP A 549 2.80 16.95 -1.03
N LEU A 550 3.87 17.00 -0.23
CA LEU A 550 4.38 18.19 0.47
C LEU A 550 3.43 18.78 1.52
N THR A 551 2.46 17.99 2.01
CA THR A 551 1.66 18.35 3.18
C THR A 551 2.52 18.26 4.43
N LEU A 552 2.47 19.31 5.26
CA LEU A 552 3.22 19.37 6.51
C LEU A 552 2.70 18.33 7.51
N LYS A 553 3.59 17.40 7.86
CA LYS A 553 3.47 16.39 8.92
C LYS A 553 4.81 16.22 9.65
N PRO A 554 4.83 15.75 10.90
CA PRO A 554 3.69 15.57 11.81
C PRO A 554 2.97 16.89 12.12
N ASP A 555 1.81 16.83 12.78
CA ASP A 555 1.04 18.03 13.14
C ASP A 555 1.58 18.70 14.40
N LEU A 556 2.01 17.90 15.37
CA LEU A 556 2.50 18.28 16.70
C LEU A 556 3.21 17.07 17.31
N GLY A 557 3.75 17.19 18.52
CA GLY A 557 4.28 16.04 19.25
C GLY A 557 3.92 16.01 20.72
N ALA A 558 4.13 14.84 21.32
CA ALA A 558 3.82 14.57 22.72
C ALA A 558 4.89 13.64 23.32
N PRO A 559 4.98 13.51 24.66
CA PRO A 559 5.92 12.60 25.30
C PRO A 559 5.73 11.15 24.81
N GLY A 560 6.79 10.55 24.29
CA GLY A 560 6.78 9.18 23.76
C GLY A 560 8.07 8.41 23.99
N GLY A 561 9.19 9.07 24.28
CA GLY A 561 10.43 8.42 24.68
C GLY A 561 10.48 8.17 26.18
N SER A 562 10.68 6.92 26.61
CA SER A 562 10.73 6.50 28.02
C SER A 562 9.46 6.83 28.80
N ILE A 563 8.37 6.14 28.45
CA ILE A 563 7.06 6.28 29.08
C ILE A 563 6.72 5.01 29.87
N TYR A 564 6.46 5.19 31.17
CA TYR A 564 6.01 4.13 32.07
C TYR A 564 4.49 4.07 32.11
N SER A 565 3.90 2.93 31.73
CA SER A 565 2.44 2.74 31.67
C SER A 565 2.07 1.29 32.02
N THR A 566 0.80 0.95 31.89
CA THR A 566 0.25 -0.40 32.09
C THR A 566 0.79 -1.39 31.06
N ILE A 567 0.91 -2.65 31.44
CA ILE A 567 1.09 -3.81 30.54
C ILE A 567 0.24 -4.96 31.13
N PRO A 568 0.00 -6.07 30.40
CA PRO A 568 -0.84 -7.14 30.90
C PRO A 568 -0.34 -7.66 32.25
N LEU A 569 -1.26 -8.01 33.15
CA LEU A 569 -0.95 -8.50 34.49
C LEU A 569 -0.07 -9.77 34.44
N GLU A 570 -0.23 -10.60 33.41
CA GLU A 570 0.57 -11.79 33.12
C GLU A 570 2.04 -11.44 32.80
N LYS A 571 2.30 -10.21 32.36
CA LYS A 571 3.62 -9.67 32.00
C LYS A 571 4.19 -8.69 33.03
N GLY A 572 3.51 -8.49 34.16
CA GLY A 572 4.02 -7.68 35.27
C GLY A 572 3.22 -6.42 35.60
N GLY A 573 2.11 -6.16 34.89
CA GLY A 573 1.16 -5.07 35.18
C GLY A 573 1.60 -3.68 34.76
N HIS A 574 2.89 -3.34 34.88
CA HIS A 574 3.41 -2.03 34.45
C HIS A 574 4.81 -2.13 33.87
N GLY A 575 5.10 -1.32 32.85
CA GLY A 575 6.34 -1.37 32.10
C GLY A 575 6.70 -0.05 31.42
N ASN A 576 7.96 0.07 30.99
CA ASN A 576 8.45 1.24 30.27
C ASN A 576 8.59 0.94 28.77
N ASN A 577 8.12 1.84 27.92
CA ASN A 577 8.27 1.73 26.47
C ASN A 577 8.61 3.09 25.82
N SER A 578 9.13 3.05 24.59
CA SER A 578 9.45 4.23 23.79
C SER A 578 8.89 4.09 22.38
N GLY A 579 8.33 5.17 21.85
CA GLY A 579 7.84 5.22 20.47
C GLY A 579 6.85 6.38 20.28
N THR A 580 6.63 6.77 19.03
CA THR A 580 5.49 7.64 18.68
C THR A 580 4.15 7.00 19.02
N SER A 581 4.13 5.66 19.14
CA SER A 581 3.04 4.87 19.71
C SER A 581 2.65 5.28 21.13
N MET A 582 3.58 5.81 21.94
CA MET A 582 3.30 6.33 23.29
C MET A 582 2.89 7.82 23.24
N SER A 583 3.38 8.58 22.27
CA SER A 583 2.98 9.98 22.07
C SER A 583 1.54 10.13 21.58
N SER A 584 1.11 9.28 20.65
CA SER A 584 -0.25 9.29 20.10
C SER A 584 -1.34 9.22 21.17
N PRO A 585 -1.34 8.26 22.14
CA PRO A 585 -2.37 8.19 23.17
C PRO A 585 -2.30 9.36 24.15
N HIS A 586 -1.10 9.94 24.34
CA HIS A 586 -0.95 11.14 25.16
C HIS A 586 -1.68 12.32 24.51
N ALA A 587 -1.51 12.51 23.19
CA ALA A 587 -2.22 13.52 22.43
C ALA A 587 -3.73 13.21 22.30
N ALA A 588 -4.12 11.93 22.20
CA ALA A 588 -5.53 11.53 22.21
C ALA A 588 -6.24 11.87 23.53
N GLY A 589 -5.58 11.62 24.66
CA GLY A 589 -6.08 12.06 25.96
C GLY A 589 -6.17 13.59 26.06
N ALA A 590 -5.17 14.32 25.53
CA ALA A 590 -5.22 15.79 25.49
C ALA A 590 -6.39 16.31 24.64
N ALA A 591 -6.67 15.70 23.50
CA ALA A 591 -7.84 16.00 22.68
C ALA A 591 -9.16 15.75 23.45
N ALA A 592 -9.25 14.66 24.21
CA ALA A 592 -10.41 14.38 25.06
C ALA A 592 -10.59 15.43 26.16
N LEU A 593 -9.52 15.87 26.82
CA LEU A 593 -9.57 16.97 27.78
C LEU A 593 -10.01 18.29 27.15
N LEU A 594 -9.51 18.59 25.94
CA LEU A 594 -9.88 19.79 25.20
C LEU A 594 -11.36 19.79 24.78
N LEU A 595 -11.85 18.65 24.29
CA LEU A 595 -13.28 18.45 23.96
C LEU A 595 -14.17 18.53 25.20
N GLN A 596 -13.71 18.02 26.36
CA GLN A 596 -14.45 18.16 27.61
C GLN A 596 -14.61 19.64 28.00
N ALA A 597 -13.56 20.45 27.81
CA ALA A 597 -13.59 21.88 28.08
C ALA A 597 -14.42 22.66 27.05
N HIS A 598 -14.32 22.28 25.78
CA HIS A 598 -14.93 22.96 24.63
C HIS A 598 -15.66 21.95 23.71
N PRO A 599 -16.85 21.47 24.12
CA PRO A 599 -17.54 20.35 23.47
C PRO A 599 -18.12 20.67 22.08
N ASP A 600 -18.11 21.94 21.67
CA ASP A 600 -18.62 22.38 20.37
C ASP A 600 -17.51 22.46 19.29
N LEU A 601 -16.25 22.16 19.62
CA LEU A 601 -15.14 22.16 18.66
C LEU A 601 -15.29 21.02 17.65
N ALA A 602 -15.18 21.35 16.37
CA ALA A 602 -14.99 20.34 15.32
C ALA A 602 -13.57 19.74 15.41
N PRO A 603 -13.35 18.51 14.90
CA PRO A 603 -12.04 17.86 14.97
C PRO A 603 -10.86 18.69 14.43
N GLN A 604 -11.05 19.40 13.31
CA GLN A 604 -10.04 20.31 12.79
C GLN A 604 -9.70 21.43 13.79
N GLN A 605 -10.69 21.98 14.50
CA GLN A 605 -10.46 23.05 15.47
C GLN A 605 -9.74 22.52 16.71
N VAL A 606 -10.00 21.27 17.13
CA VAL A 606 -9.22 20.60 18.18
C VAL A 606 -7.75 20.55 17.80
N ARG A 607 -7.43 20.09 16.58
CA ARG A 607 -6.05 20.08 16.06
C ARG A 607 -5.46 21.49 16.01
N ASP A 608 -6.15 22.44 15.37
CA ASP A 608 -5.64 23.80 15.19
C ASP A 608 -5.37 24.48 16.55
N THR A 609 -6.24 24.30 17.56
CA THR A 609 -6.02 24.83 18.92
C THR A 609 -4.82 24.18 19.61
N LEU A 610 -4.67 22.85 19.53
CA LEU A 610 -3.50 22.15 20.06
C LEU A 610 -2.20 22.58 19.35
N GLN A 611 -2.23 22.84 18.05
CA GLN A 611 -1.09 23.35 17.30
C GLN A 611 -0.75 24.79 17.69
N ASN A 612 -1.75 25.65 17.86
CA ASN A 612 -1.49 27.06 18.16
C ASN A 612 -0.82 27.27 19.51
N SER A 613 -1.11 26.42 20.50
CA SER A 613 -0.50 26.48 21.84
C SER A 613 0.78 25.66 21.99
N ALA A 614 1.16 24.84 20.99
CA ALA A 614 2.33 23.98 21.09
C ALA A 614 3.65 24.78 21.15
N ASP A 615 4.62 24.20 21.85
CA ASP A 615 5.94 24.77 22.07
C ASP A 615 7.02 24.00 21.30
N PRO A 616 7.66 24.61 20.28
CA PRO A 616 8.72 23.95 19.54
C PRO A 616 10.00 23.82 20.37
N ALA A 617 10.70 22.70 20.21
CA ALA A 617 11.95 22.42 20.90
C ALA A 617 13.18 22.78 20.07
N MET A 618 14.29 22.93 20.78
CA MET A 618 15.62 23.04 20.19
C MET A 618 15.97 21.79 19.38
N TRP A 619 16.79 21.97 18.35
CA TRP A 619 17.29 20.89 17.52
C TRP A 619 17.99 19.82 18.37
N SER A 620 17.46 18.61 18.33
CA SER A 620 17.85 17.47 19.17
C SER A 620 19.32 17.08 19.02
N LEU A 621 19.87 17.14 17.81
CA LEU A 621 21.26 16.74 17.52
C LEU A 621 22.29 17.79 17.98
N ASN A 622 21.92 19.07 18.02
CA ASN A 622 22.80 20.14 18.48
C ASN A 622 22.03 21.32 19.09
N PRO A 623 21.53 21.17 20.33
CA PRO A 623 20.77 22.24 21.00
C PRO A 623 21.59 23.53 21.19
N ALA A 624 22.91 23.42 21.24
CA ALA A 624 23.82 24.55 21.39
C ALA A 624 23.89 25.46 20.14
N ALA A 625 23.42 24.98 18.98
CA ALA A 625 23.34 25.76 17.75
C ALA A 625 22.35 26.94 17.84
N GLY A 626 21.41 26.91 18.80
CA GLY A 626 20.41 27.96 18.94
C GLY A 626 19.26 27.86 17.93
N LEU A 627 19.16 26.73 17.21
CA LEU A 627 18.12 26.45 16.21
C LEU A 627 17.05 25.52 16.80
N LEU A 628 15.81 25.71 16.38
CA LEU A 628 14.69 24.80 16.62
C LEU A 628 14.78 23.59 15.68
N GLU A 629 14.22 22.48 16.12
CA GLU A 629 14.00 21.31 15.27
C GLU A 629 13.11 21.67 14.07
N GLY A 630 13.31 21.03 12.92
CA GLY A 630 12.51 21.31 11.73
C GLY A 630 11.03 20.99 11.97
N ALA A 631 10.10 21.84 11.49
CA ALA A 631 8.66 21.60 11.65
C ALA A 631 8.21 20.31 10.93
N HIS A 632 8.92 19.88 9.89
CA HIS A 632 8.70 18.60 9.21
C HIS A 632 9.14 17.39 10.04
N ARG A 633 9.66 17.58 11.26
CA ARG A 633 9.96 16.50 12.24
C ARG A 633 9.15 16.64 13.53
N GLN A 634 8.89 17.87 13.98
CA GLN A 634 8.20 18.13 15.26
C GLN A 634 6.77 18.67 15.13
N GLY A 635 6.33 19.03 13.92
CA GLY A 635 5.07 19.72 13.69
C GLY A 635 5.06 21.10 14.36
N ALA A 636 3.97 21.41 15.06
CA ALA A 636 3.83 22.66 15.82
C ALA A 636 4.68 22.71 17.10
N GLY A 637 5.23 21.58 17.53
CA GLY A 637 5.98 21.45 18.79
C GLY A 637 5.31 20.51 19.79
N LEU A 638 5.82 20.50 21.02
CA LEU A 638 5.27 19.75 22.15
C LEU A 638 3.92 20.36 22.56
N ILE A 639 2.89 19.54 22.71
CA ILE A 639 1.57 20.02 23.13
C ILE A 639 1.59 20.69 24.52
N ASP A 640 0.88 21.81 24.64
CA ASP A 640 0.56 22.44 25.91
C ASP A 640 -0.97 22.40 26.12
N VAL A 641 -1.39 21.51 27.01
CA VAL A 641 -2.80 21.16 27.26
C VAL A 641 -3.48 22.24 28.09
N ASP A 642 -2.82 22.83 29.09
CA ASP A 642 -3.45 23.87 29.90
C ASP A 642 -3.61 25.17 29.12
N ASP A 643 -2.63 25.55 28.30
CA ASP A 643 -2.76 26.71 27.42
C ASP A 643 -3.80 26.46 26.32
N ALA A 644 -3.89 25.25 25.75
CA ALA A 644 -4.94 24.90 24.78
C ALA A 644 -6.35 25.03 25.38
N ILE A 645 -6.55 24.54 26.61
CA ILE A 645 -7.85 24.62 27.31
C ILE A 645 -8.21 26.07 27.65
N LEU A 646 -7.23 26.88 28.04
CA LEU A 646 -7.42 28.28 28.43
C LEU A 646 -7.43 29.25 27.24
N ALA A 647 -7.09 28.78 26.04
CA ALA A 647 -7.07 29.58 24.84
C ALA A 647 -8.44 30.25 24.58
N THR A 648 -8.40 31.55 24.35
CA THR A 648 -9.58 32.36 23.98
C THR A 648 -9.51 32.85 22.54
N ALA A 649 -8.47 32.44 21.81
CA ALA A 649 -8.24 32.77 20.43
C ALA A 649 -7.68 31.53 19.70
N ALA A 650 -7.97 31.44 18.41
CA ALA A 650 -7.48 30.37 17.55
C ALA A 650 -7.08 30.93 16.19
N ILE A 651 -6.16 30.25 15.51
CA ILE A 651 -5.69 30.59 14.17
C ILE A 651 -5.90 29.38 13.27
N SER A 652 -6.65 29.58 12.19
CA SER A 652 -6.94 28.53 11.21
C SER A 652 -6.58 29.00 9.79
N PRO A 653 -5.97 28.16 8.95
CA PRO A 653 -5.49 26.81 9.26
C PRO A 653 -4.36 26.82 10.31
N GLY A 654 -4.30 25.79 11.16
CA GLY A 654 -3.30 25.66 12.23
C GLY A 654 -1.87 25.38 11.74
N LYS A 655 -1.69 25.09 10.45
CA LYS A 655 -0.40 24.86 9.78
C LYS A 655 -0.45 25.33 8.33
N LEU A 656 0.71 25.64 7.74
CA LEU A 656 0.83 26.07 6.34
C LEU A 656 1.74 25.11 5.55
N SER A 657 1.15 24.37 4.62
CA SER A 657 1.91 23.60 3.63
C SER A 657 2.13 24.49 2.42
N LEU A 658 3.39 24.84 2.14
CA LEU A 658 3.73 25.82 1.11
C LEU A 658 3.93 25.18 -0.26
N GLY A 659 4.06 23.85 -0.34
CA GLY A 659 4.39 23.15 -1.58
C GLY A 659 5.83 23.40 -2.01
N GLU A 660 6.09 23.25 -3.30
CA GLU A 660 7.41 23.46 -3.92
C GLU A 660 7.55 24.84 -4.58
N GLY A 661 8.78 25.29 -4.75
CA GLY A 661 9.13 26.38 -5.65
C GLY A 661 10.15 27.37 -5.09
N THR A 662 10.41 28.40 -5.90
CA THR A 662 11.35 29.50 -5.58
C THR A 662 10.65 30.87 -5.51
N GLU A 663 9.37 30.95 -5.84
CA GLU A 663 8.58 32.18 -5.80
C GLU A 663 7.88 32.36 -4.45
N ALA A 664 7.53 33.61 -4.13
CA ALA A 664 6.79 33.93 -2.91
C ALA A 664 5.33 33.43 -2.97
N ILE A 665 4.86 32.85 -1.86
CA ILE A 665 3.55 32.23 -1.74
C ILE A 665 2.73 32.98 -0.70
N THR A 666 1.54 33.45 -1.08
CA THR A 666 0.61 34.13 -0.17
C THR A 666 -0.44 33.15 0.36
N GLN A 667 -0.49 32.99 1.67
CA GLN A 667 -1.50 32.25 2.41
C GLN A 667 -2.37 33.21 3.22
N THR A 668 -3.62 32.83 3.49
CA THR A 668 -4.52 33.59 4.38
C THR A 668 -4.82 32.75 5.61
N VAL A 669 -4.67 33.36 6.80
CA VAL A 669 -5.10 32.77 8.06
C VAL A 669 -6.21 33.60 8.68
N GLU A 670 -7.15 32.93 9.34
CA GLU A 670 -8.22 33.53 10.12
C GLU A 670 -7.85 33.49 11.60
N VAL A 671 -7.82 34.65 12.26
CA VAL A 671 -7.58 34.76 13.70
C VAL A 671 -8.91 35.06 14.38
N SER A 672 -9.42 34.12 15.18
CA SER A 672 -10.64 34.29 15.98
C SER A 672 -10.32 34.70 17.41
N ASN A 673 -11.23 35.44 18.05
CA ASN A 673 -11.17 35.79 19.46
C ASN A 673 -12.53 35.55 20.10
N ASP A 674 -12.66 34.48 20.87
CA ASP A 674 -13.85 34.11 21.64
C ASP A 674 -13.87 34.74 23.05
N GLY A 675 -12.85 35.53 23.38
CA GLY A 675 -12.75 36.28 24.63
C GLY A 675 -13.72 37.47 24.74
N GLU A 676 -13.82 38.04 25.95
CA GLU A 676 -14.71 39.19 26.23
C GLU A 676 -14.11 40.56 25.89
N SER A 677 -12.87 40.61 25.40
CA SER A 677 -12.14 41.85 25.08
C SER A 677 -11.33 41.72 23.80
N ASP A 678 -11.19 42.84 23.08
CA ASP A 678 -10.31 42.93 21.91
C ASP A 678 -8.88 42.55 22.28
N VAL A 679 -8.22 41.75 21.44
CA VAL A 679 -6.80 41.35 21.60
C VAL A 679 -6.02 41.86 20.40
N THR A 680 -4.80 42.36 20.64
CA THR A 680 -3.88 42.77 19.57
C THR A 680 -2.66 41.86 19.58
N TYR A 681 -2.37 41.25 18.42
CA TYR A 681 -1.23 40.38 18.20
C TYR A 681 -0.18 41.09 17.36
N THR A 682 1.08 41.03 17.79
CA THR A 682 2.24 41.32 16.94
C THR A 682 2.57 40.08 16.14
N ILE A 683 2.86 40.24 14.84
CA ILE A 683 3.13 39.12 13.94
C ILE A 683 4.63 39.10 13.61
N ALA A 684 5.27 37.94 13.80
CA ALA A 684 6.68 37.75 13.51
C ALA A 684 6.95 36.39 12.85
N ASN A 685 8.07 36.29 12.13
CA ASN A 685 8.57 35.04 11.60
C ASN A 685 9.69 34.52 12.52
N ASN A 686 9.50 33.33 13.05
CA ASN A 686 10.53 32.57 13.74
C ASN A 686 11.03 31.47 12.80
N ALA A 687 12.04 31.82 11.99
CA ALA A 687 12.67 30.94 10.99
C ALA A 687 14.02 30.38 11.47
N GLU A 688 14.33 30.47 12.76
CA GLU A 688 15.54 29.86 13.35
C GLU A 688 15.32 28.35 13.52
N THR A 689 15.04 27.64 12.43
CA THR A 689 14.78 26.20 12.38
C THR A 689 15.77 25.50 11.46
N VAL A 690 15.99 24.20 11.68
CA VAL A 690 16.79 23.36 10.79
C VAL A 690 16.00 22.95 9.55
N ALA A 691 16.60 23.11 8.37
CA ALA A 691 16.15 22.55 7.10
C ALA A 691 16.89 21.24 6.80
N THR A 692 16.29 20.35 6.01
CA THR A 692 16.91 19.07 5.59
C THR A 692 17.04 18.98 4.08
N GLY A 693 18.06 18.24 3.62
CA GLY A 693 18.31 17.97 2.21
C GLY A 693 18.84 16.55 1.97
N ALA A 694 19.06 16.21 0.71
CA ALA A 694 19.55 14.90 0.27
C ALA A 694 20.95 14.55 0.84
N PRO A 695 21.31 13.26 0.94
CA PRO A 695 20.49 12.09 0.59
C PRO A 695 19.39 11.79 1.64
N THR A 696 18.31 11.12 1.23
CA THR A 696 17.15 10.89 2.11
C THR A 696 17.49 10.09 3.35
N THR A 697 18.39 9.11 3.25
CA THR A 697 18.78 8.17 4.32
C THR A 697 19.94 8.65 5.23
N ASP A 698 20.66 9.69 4.83
CA ASP A 698 21.67 10.38 5.67
C ASP A 698 21.51 11.89 5.44
N PRO A 699 20.41 12.48 5.93
CA PRO A 699 20.03 13.83 5.56
C PRO A 699 21.09 14.85 5.96
N GLY A 700 21.37 15.78 5.04
CA GLY A 700 22.12 16.98 5.32
C GLY A 700 21.24 17.99 6.06
N TYR A 701 21.83 18.73 7.01
CA TYR A 701 21.16 19.77 7.79
C TYR A 701 21.67 21.16 7.42
N PHE A 702 20.75 22.12 7.28
CA PHE A 702 21.06 23.46 6.79
C PHE A 702 20.32 24.54 7.59
N TYR A 703 20.88 25.74 7.65
CA TYR A 703 20.14 26.94 8.06
C TYR A 703 19.65 27.69 6.82
N ALA A 704 18.39 27.47 6.45
CA ALA A 704 17.79 28.02 5.24
C ALA A 704 16.44 28.70 5.54
N PRO A 705 16.44 29.90 6.15
CA PRO A 705 15.21 30.55 6.60
C PRO A 705 14.39 31.10 5.44
N ALA A 706 13.08 30.85 5.45
CA ALA A 706 12.13 31.58 4.61
C ALA A 706 11.93 33.02 5.14
N THR A 707 11.52 33.94 4.27
CA THR A 707 11.19 35.32 4.67
C THR A 707 9.68 35.55 4.67
N LEU A 708 9.19 36.36 5.61
CA LEU A 708 7.77 36.67 5.78
C LEU A 708 7.49 38.14 5.47
N GLU A 709 6.52 38.41 4.60
CA GLU A 709 5.84 39.69 4.48
C GLU A 709 4.41 39.57 5.05
N ALA A 710 4.14 40.31 6.14
CA ALA A 710 2.86 40.33 6.84
C ALA A 710 2.63 41.72 7.48
N PRO A 711 1.40 42.06 7.93
CA PRO A 711 1.16 43.22 8.78
C PRO A 711 1.98 43.13 10.08
N GLU A 712 2.50 44.26 10.59
CA GLU A 712 3.25 44.26 11.87
C GLU A 712 2.41 43.80 13.07
N SER A 713 1.09 44.03 13.02
CA SER A 713 0.15 43.61 14.05
C SER A 713 -1.27 43.51 13.50
N VAL A 714 -2.12 42.76 14.20
CA VAL A 714 -3.55 42.62 13.94
C VAL A 714 -4.33 42.76 15.26
N THR A 715 -5.43 43.53 15.24
CA THR A 715 -6.38 43.61 16.37
C THR A 715 -7.62 42.80 16.03
N VAL A 716 -7.94 41.82 16.86
CA VAL A 716 -9.10 40.95 16.73
C VAL A 716 -10.13 41.33 17.80
N PRO A 717 -11.26 41.95 17.42
CA PRO A 717 -12.29 42.34 18.39
C PRO A 717 -12.89 41.14 19.12
N ALA A 718 -13.41 41.37 20.32
CA ALA A 718 -14.11 40.34 21.09
C ALA A 718 -15.27 39.70 20.31
N GLY A 719 -15.28 38.37 20.18
CA GLY A 719 -16.30 37.58 19.48
C GLY A 719 -16.28 37.70 17.96
N GLU A 720 -15.18 38.20 17.37
CA GLU A 720 -15.03 38.38 15.91
C GLU A 720 -13.83 37.61 15.38
N THR A 721 -13.77 37.44 14.06
CA THR A 721 -12.67 36.81 13.32
C THR A 721 -12.09 37.82 12.33
N VAL A 722 -10.76 37.81 12.16
CA VAL A 722 -10.05 38.69 11.22
C VAL A 722 -9.10 37.88 10.34
N SER A 723 -9.20 38.08 9.02
CA SER A 723 -8.28 37.53 8.03
C SER A 723 -6.94 38.27 8.01
N VAL A 724 -5.84 37.53 7.92
CA VAL A 724 -4.47 38.04 7.79
C VAL A 724 -3.79 37.36 6.60
N GLU A 725 -3.27 38.17 5.66
CA GLU A 725 -2.46 37.67 4.55
C GLU A 725 -0.99 37.55 4.99
N LEU A 726 -0.40 36.38 4.74
CA LEU A 726 0.98 36.03 5.04
C LEU A 726 1.67 35.64 3.73
N THR A 727 2.71 36.36 3.32
CA THR A 727 3.48 36.02 2.12
C THR A 727 4.85 35.48 2.53
N LEU A 728 5.09 34.20 2.25
CA LEU A 728 6.33 33.50 2.58
C LEU A 728 7.16 33.30 1.31
N THR A 729 8.43 33.69 1.35
CA THR A 729 9.38 33.47 0.24
C THR A 729 10.36 32.36 0.63
N PRO A 730 10.51 31.29 -0.18
CA PRO A 730 11.48 30.22 0.02
C PRO A 730 12.92 30.76 0.16
N PRO A 731 13.83 30.00 0.80
CA PRO A 731 15.26 30.34 0.82
C PRO A 731 15.87 30.26 -0.60
N ASP A 732 16.99 30.97 -0.84
CA ASP A 732 17.68 30.96 -2.13
C ASP A 732 18.41 29.61 -2.45
N GLN A 733 18.43 28.67 -1.51
CA GLN A 733 19.06 27.36 -1.66
C GLN A 733 18.03 26.33 -2.13
N ASP A 734 18.29 25.70 -3.28
CA ASP A 734 17.43 24.66 -3.85
C ASP A 734 17.72 23.28 -3.23
N GLY A 735 16.76 22.36 -3.33
CA GLY A 735 16.90 20.97 -2.89
C GLY A 735 16.58 20.73 -1.41
N LEU A 736 15.97 21.69 -0.72
CA LEU A 736 15.81 21.68 0.74
C LEU A 736 14.35 21.68 1.19
N GLN A 737 14.03 20.86 2.20
CA GLN A 737 12.83 21.01 3.01
C GLN A 737 13.08 22.10 4.06
N TYR A 738 12.52 23.28 3.85
CA TYR A 738 12.64 24.41 4.77
C TYR A 738 11.40 24.56 5.64
N THR A 739 11.58 25.09 6.86
CA THR A 739 10.49 25.25 7.83
C THR A 739 10.57 26.54 8.61
N GLY A 740 9.54 26.81 9.43
CA GLY A 740 9.54 27.89 10.40
C GLY A 740 8.17 28.06 11.06
N TYR A 741 8.02 29.11 11.85
CA TYR A 741 6.77 29.44 12.55
C TYR A 741 6.39 30.90 12.32
N VAL A 742 5.10 31.15 12.03
CA VAL A 742 4.53 32.48 12.15
C VAL A 742 3.97 32.62 13.56
N GLU A 743 4.52 33.56 14.33
CA GLU A 743 4.16 33.78 15.74
C GLU A 743 3.26 35.01 15.87
N PHE A 744 2.17 34.84 16.60
CA PHE A 744 1.21 35.87 16.97
C PHE A 744 1.31 36.12 18.48
N THR A 745 2.04 37.17 18.88
CA THR A 745 2.28 37.49 20.28
C THR A 745 1.30 38.55 20.78
N ALA A 746 0.51 38.23 21.81
CA ALA A 746 -0.44 39.14 22.43
C ALA A 746 0.24 40.16 23.37
N GLU A 747 -0.53 41.14 23.87
CA GLU A 747 -0.04 42.16 24.80
C GLU A 747 0.36 41.61 26.19
N ASP A 748 -0.11 40.43 26.55
CA ASP A 748 0.24 39.72 27.80
C ASP A 748 1.37 38.71 27.64
N ASP A 749 2.06 38.77 26.50
CA ASP A 749 3.16 37.90 26.08
C ASP A 749 2.76 36.44 25.77
N SER A 750 1.46 36.11 25.75
CA SER A 750 1.00 34.81 25.19
C SER A 750 1.28 34.74 23.69
N VAL A 751 1.64 33.56 23.19
CA VAL A 751 2.04 33.35 21.79
C VAL A 751 1.16 32.25 21.18
N LEU A 752 0.57 32.55 20.03
CA LEU A 752 -0.02 31.54 19.15
C LEU A 752 0.91 31.29 17.98
N ARG A 753 1.12 30.03 17.60
CA ARG A 753 2.05 29.66 16.53
C ARG A 753 1.33 28.97 15.37
N VAL A 754 1.82 29.23 14.16
CA VAL A 754 1.41 28.51 12.96
C VAL A 754 2.69 28.00 12.28
N PRO A 755 3.03 26.70 12.37
CA PRO A 755 4.16 26.13 11.65
C PRO A 755 3.93 26.18 10.14
N TYR A 756 5.01 26.36 9.39
CA TYR A 756 5.03 26.23 7.95
C TYR A 756 6.18 25.33 7.49
N ALA A 757 5.99 24.68 6.35
CA ALA A 757 7.02 23.92 5.67
C ALA A 757 6.82 23.98 4.14
N GLY A 758 7.91 23.87 3.40
CA GLY A 758 7.90 23.79 1.94
C GLY A 758 9.18 23.18 1.40
N TYR A 759 9.20 22.93 0.09
CA TYR A 759 10.38 22.47 -0.64
C TYR A 759 10.92 23.63 -1.49
N SER A 760 12.19 23.98 -1.29
CA SER A 760 12.85 25.02 -2.08
C SER A 760 13.46 24.40 -3.33
N GLY A 761 13.10 24.91 -4.51
CA GLY A 761 13.55 24.38 -5.79
C GLY A 761 12.47 23.60 -6.54
N ASP A 762 12.88 22.81 -7.53
CA ASP A 762 12.01 21.97 -8.36
C ASP A 762 11.96 20.56 -7.76
N TYR A 763 10.82 20.18 -7.19
CA TYR A 763 10.59 18.88 -6.57
C TYR A 763 10.64 17.74 -7.59
N GLN A 764 10.40 18.03 -8.87
CA GLN A 764 10.52 17.05 -9.95
C GLN A 764 11.98 16.77 -10.32
N GLU A 765 12.97 17.50 -9.78
CA GLU A 765 14.39 17.16 -9.95
C GLU A 765 14.84 16.00 -9.06
N ILE A 766 14.06 15.60 -8.05
CA ILE A 766 14.40 14.46 -7.19
C ILE A 766 14.35 13.17 -8.01
N GLU A 767 15.42 12.39 -7.95
CA GLU A 767 15.52 11.08 -8.59
C GLU A 767 14.76 10.02 -7.77
N VAL A 768 13.88 9.26 -8.44
CA VAL A 768 13.12 8.16 -7.82
C VAL A 768 13.86 6.85 -8.03
N LEU A 769 14.26 6.54 -9.27
CA LEU A 769 15.01 5.33 -9.61
C LEU A 769 16.50 5.55 -9.35
N THR A 770 16.95 5.25 -8.13
CA THR A 770 18.35 5.45 -7.75
C THR A 770 19.19 4.20 -7.98
N PRO A 771 20.47 4.33 -8.36
CA PRO A 771 21.41 3.21 -8.33
C PRO A 771 21.57 2.78 -6.86
N GLY A 772 20.89 1.70 -6.46
CA GLY A 772 20.95 1.16 -5.11
C GLY A 772 22.41 0.95 -4.66
N ALA A 773 22.67 1.13 -3.37
CA ALA A 773 24.01 1.13 -2.80
C ALA A 773 24.65 -0.27 -2.65
N ILE A 774 24.09 -1.30 -3.29
CA ILE A 774 24.57 -2.68 -3.18
C ILE A 774 25.82 -2.86 -4.05
N GLU A 775 26.96 -3.16 -3.41
CA GLU A 775 28.22 -3.40 -4.12
C GLU A 775 28.09 -4.55 -5.13
N GLY A 776 28.33 -4.26 -6.41
CA GLY A 776 28.29 -5.26 -7.49
C GLY A 776 26.96 -5.34 -8.25
N VAL A 777 25.99 -4.49 -7.93
CA VAL A 777 24.69 -4.40 -8.62
C VAL A 777 24.45 -2.97 -9.09
N GLU A 778 24.03 -2.80 -10.35
CA GLU A 778 23.57 -1.52 -10.88
C GLU A 778 22.05 -1.55 -10.99
N PHE A 779 21.34 -0.90 -10.06
CA PHE A 779 19.88 -0.76 -10.13
C PHE A 779 19.45 0.39 -11.06
N PRO A 780 18.22 0.34 -11.61
CA PRO A 780 17.34 -0.83 -11.64
C PRO A 780 17.92 -1.99 -12.48
N VAL A 781 17.52 -3.23 -12.18
CA VAL A 781 18.05 -4.43 -12.82
C VAL A 781 16.95 -5.46 -13.08
N LEU A 782 17.12 -6.28 -14.13
CA LEU A 782 16.27 -7.44 -14.38
C LEU A 782 16.88 -8.69 -13.72
N GLY A 783 16.06 -9.46 -13.03
CA GLY A 783 16.44 -10.71 -12.37
C GLY A 783 15.45 -11.84 -12.63
N GLN A 784 15.63 -12.92 -11.87
CA GLN A 784 14.78 -14.10 -11.86
C GLN A 784 14.61 -14.58 -10.42
N LEU A 785 13.39 -14.91 -10.00
CA LEU A 785 13.14 -15.55 -8.72
C LEU A 785 13.77 -16.96 -8.69
N VAL A 786 14.58 -17.27 -7.67
CA VAL A 786 15.25 -18.59 -7.53
C VAL A 786 14.81 -19.37 -6.30
N ASP A 787 14.38 -18.66 -5.25
CA ASP A 787 13.86 -19.28 -4.03
C ASP A 787 12.81 -18.37 -3.42
N CYS A 788 11.79 -18.99 -2.84
CA CYS A 788 10.67 -18.29 -2.23
C CYS A 788 10.12 -19.11 -1.07
N ALA A 789 9.93 -18.49 0.09
CA ALA A 789 9.35 -19.16 1.25
C ALA A 789 7.84 -19.36 1.08
N VAL A 790 7.15 -18.34 0.56
CA VAL A 790 5.71 -18.37 0.28
C VAL A 790 5.46 -17.71 -1.07
N LEU A 791 5.03 -18.52 -2.05
CA LEU A 791 4.68 -18.10 -3.40
C LEU A 791 3.16 -18.07 -3.53
N GLU A 792 2.60 -16.93 -3.90
CA GLU A 792 1.19 -16.74 -4.25
C GLU A 792 1.11 -16.28 -5.71
N GLY A 793 0.50 -17.07 -6.58
CA GLY A 793 0.55 -16.84 -8.02
C GLY A 793 2.00 -16.81 -8.54
N SER A 794 2.36 -15.71 -9.20
CA SER A 794 3.72 -15.39 -9.65
C SER A 794 4.56 -14.61 -8.62
N GLU A 795 3.95 -14.18 -7.51
CA GLU A 795 4.54 -13.24 -6.57
C GLU A 795 5.16 -13.96 -5.36
N CYS A 796 6.37 -13.57 -5.01
CA CYS A 796 7.04 -14.08 -3.82
C CYS A 796 6.77 -13.17 -2.62
N ILE A 797 5.74 -13.50 -1.84
CA ILE A 797 5.31 -12.67 -0.70
C ILE A 797 6.18 -12.85 0.55
N GLY A 798 7.04 -13.88 0.59
CA GLY A 798 7.97 -14.11 1.69
C GLY A 798 9.28 -14.78 1.28
N GLY A 799 10.41 -14.31 1.82
CA GLY A 799 11.71 -14.97 1.75
C GLY A 799 12.36 -15.01 0.37
N GLY A 800 11.97 -14.11 -0.54
CA GLY A 800 12.42 -14.11 -1.93
C GLY A 800 13.93 -13.96 -2.10
N THR A 801 14.50 -14.81 -2.95
CA THR A 801 15.88 -14.71 -3.46
C THR A 801 15.85 -14.64 -4.98
N TYR A 802 16.64 -13.73 -5.55
CA TYR A 802 16.61 -13.36 -6.97
C TYR A 802 18.01 -13.48 -7.57
N ASP A 803 18.18 -14.27 -8.63
CA ASP A 803 19.40 -14.25 -9.42
C ASP A 803 19.37 -13.02 -10.32
N ILE A 804 20.42 -12.19 -10.25
CA ILE A 804 20.54 -11.03 -11.12
C ILE A 804 21.48 -11.37 -12.27
N PHE A 805 21.24 -10.77 -13.43
CA PHE A 805 22.10 -10.95 -14.59
C PHE A 805 23.02 -9.73 -14.76
N PRO A 806 24.19 -9.67 -14.08
CA PRO A 806 25.11 -8.57 -14.26
C PRO A 806 25.82 -8.73 -15.60
N ASP A 807 25.50 -7.86 -16.55
CA ASP A 807 26.38 -7.53 -17.68
C ASP A 807 26.74 -8.74 -18.58
N THR A 808 25.81 -9.25 -19.40
CA THR A 808 26.11 -10.33 -20.38
C THR A 808 26.84 -9.80 -21.63
N GLY A 809 27.92 -9.06 -21.41
CA GLY A 809 28.99 -8.91 -22.38
C GLY A 809 29.71 -10.26 -22.58
N GLU A 810 29.29 -11.01 -23.60
CA GLU A 810 29.78 -12.35 -23.98
C GLU A 810 29.27 -13.54 -23.12
N GLY A 811 27.96 -13.85 -23.17
CA GLY A 811 27.44 -15.16 -22.78
C GLY A 811 25.94 -15.15 -22.46
N ASP A 812 25.16 -15.76 -23.36
CA ASP A 812 23.73 -16.12 -23.32
C ASP A 812 22.74 -15.13 -22.65
N GLU A 813 21.95 -14.46 -23.50
CA GLU A 813 20.77 -13.67 -23.17
C GLU A 813 19.81 -14.42 -22.22
N PRO A 814 19.19 -13.76 -21.22
CA PRO A 814 18.26 -14.43 -20.29
C PRO A 814 17.12 -15.08 -21.04
N VAL A 815 16.74 -16.30 -20.64
CA VAL A 815 15.62 -17.04 -21.22
C VAL A 815 14.63 -17.40 -20.12
N TYR A 816 13.41 -16.87 -20.24
CA TYR A 816 12.30 -17.15 -19.34
C TYR A 816 11.29 -18.06 -20.04
N ASP A 817 10.82 -19.10 -19.35
CA ASP A 817 9.78 -20.01 -19.88
C ASP A 817 8.39 -19.70 -19.31
N LEU A 818 8.29 -18.67 -18.46
CA LEU A 818 7.06 -18.23 -17.79
C LEU A 818 6.41 -19.28 -16.88
N ALA A 819 7.12 -20.37 -16.54
CA ALA A 819 6.68 -21.31 -15.53
C ALA A 819 6.98 -20.78 -14.11
N GLU A 820 6.30 -21.31 -13.09
CA GLU A 820 6.44 -20.91 -11.67
C GLU A 820 7.91 -20.63 -11.27
N GLY A 821 8.23 -19.35 -11.01
CA GLY A 821 9.55 -18.87 -10.61
C GLY A 821 10.53 -18.51 -11.75
N ASN A 822 10.28 -18.92 -12.99
CA ASN A 822 11.10 -18.54 -14.15
C ASN A 822 10.43 -17.44 -15.00
N ILE A 823 10.18 -16.31 -14.33
CA ILE A 823 9.61 -15.10 -14.91
C ILE A 823 10.58 -13.91 -14.75
N PRO A 824 10.54 -12.92 -15.64
CA PRO A 824 11.27 -11.68 -15.47
C PRO A 824 10.79 -10.92 -14.22
N VAL A 825 11.76 -10.51 -13.39
CA VAL A 825 11.51 -9.67 -12.21
C VAL A 825 12.28 -8.36 -12.37
N PHE A 826 11.59 -7.23 -12.31
CA PHE A 826 12.18 -5.90 -12.25
C PHE A 826 12.49 -5.56 -10.78
N LEU A 827 13.76 -5.27 -10.48
CA LEU A 827 14.21 -4.91 -9.15
C LEU A 827 14.66 -3.44 -9.16
N ALA A 828 14.13 -2.63 -8.24
CA ALA A 828 14.46 -1.20 -8.16
C ALA A 828 14.59 -0.72 -6.71
N ASN A 829 15.58 0.14 -6.45
CA ASN A 829 15.64 0.95 -5.24
C ASN A 829 14.92 2.28 -5.51
N LEU A 830 13.91 2.61 -4.69
CA LEU A 830 13.13 3.83 -4.83
C LEU A 830 13.69 4.89 -3.87
N GLY A 831 14.55 5.78 -4.35
CA GLY A 831 15.19 6.83 -3.54
C GLY A 831 14.21 7.87 -2.98
N HIS A 832 13.06 8.01 -3.63
CA HIS A 832 11.95 8.88 -3.26
C HIS A 832 10.60 8.22 -3.63
N GLN A 833 9.48 8.68 -3.06
CA GLN A 833 8.13 8.23 -3.41
C GLN A 833 7.80 8.49 -4.89
N SER A 834 7.04 7.57 -5.48
CA SER A 834 6.51 7.68 -6.84
C SER A 834 4.99 7.79 -6.81
N ARG A 835 4.43 8.67 -7.65
CA ARG A 835 2.98 8.76 -7.81
C ARG A 835 2.44 7.52 -8.52
N SER A 836 3.15 7.07 -9.54
CA SER A 836 2.82 5.83 -10.25
C SER A 836 4.06 5.28 -10.93
N MET A 837 4.16 3.96 -11.04
CA MET A 837 5.13 3.29 -11.89
C MET A 837 4.38 2.40 -12.87
N THR A 838 4.79 2.43 -14.14
CA THR A 838 4.21 1.62 -15.20
C THR A 838 5.32 0.82 -15.86
N LEU A 839 5.18 -0.51 -15.87
CA LEU A 839 6.02 -1.40 -16.65
C LEU A 839 5.32 -1.72 -17.98
N THR A 840 6.02 -1.51 -19.08
CA THR A 840 5.52 -1.75 -20.44
C THR A 840 6.44 -2.72 -21.16
N ALA A 841 5.88 -3.75 -21.79
CA ALA A 841 6.62 -4.68 -22.61
C ALA A 841 6.68 -4.20 -24.07
N TYR A 842 7.85 -4.38 -24.69
CA TYR A 842 8.07 -4.15 -26.12
C TYR A 842 8.77 -5.36 -26.73
N GLU A 843 8.46 -5.66 -27.99
CA GLU A 843 9.28 -6.61 -28.77
C GLU A 843 10.69 -6.04 -28.93
N ALA A 844 11.72 -6.88 -28.83
CA ALA A 844 13.09 -6.47 -29.10
C ALA A 844 13.39 -6.58 -30.60
N ASN A 845 13.92 -5.50 -31.18
CA ASN A 845 14.45 -5.50 -32.54
C ASN A 845 15.62 -6.49 -32.67
N ALA A 846 15.97 -6.85 -33.90
CA ALA A 846 17.07 -7.79 -34.17
C ALA A 846 18.45 -7.33 -33.64
N ASP A 847 18.61 -6.04 -33.33
CA ASP A 847 19.81 -5.46 -32.72
C ASP A 847 19.72 -5.31 -31.19
N GLY A 848 18.63 -5.79 -30.56
CA GLY A 848 18.39 -5.73 -29.12
C GLY A 848 17.72 -4.43 -28.65
N SER A 849 17.45 -3.47 -29.53
CA SER A 849 16.76 -2.23 -29.16
C SER A 849 15.25 -2.40 -29.03
N GLN A 850 14.60 -1.51 -28.29
CA GLN A 850 13.13 -1.42 -28.14
C GLN A 850 12.43 -1.31 -29.51
N GLY A 851 11.52 -2.24 -29.78
CA GLY A 851 10.75 -2.39 -31.01
C GLY A 851 9.29 -1.96 -30.86
N GLU A 852 8.36 -2.79 -31.33
CA GLU A 852 6.93 -2.50 -31.25
C GLU A 852 6.42 -2.70 -29.82
N GLU A 853 5.54 -1.80 -29.37
CA GLU A 853 4.89 -1.90 -28.06
C GLU A 853 3.96 -3.11 -28.04
N VAL A 854 4.14 -3.95 -27.02
CA VAL A 854 3.24 -5.07 -26.73
C VAL A 854 2.08 -4.57 -25.88
N GLY A 855 2.39 -3.86 -24.80
CA GLY A 855 1.43 -3.22 -23.93
C GLY A 855 1.92 -3.07 -22.49
N VAL A 856 1.09 -2.42 -21.67
CA VAL A 856 1.32 -2.27 -20.23
C VAL A 856 1.15 -3.62 -19.54
N VAL A 857 2.16 -3.98 -18.75
CA VAL A 857 2.20 -5.25 -18.02
C VAL A 857 1.97 -5.07 -16.53
N GLU A 858 2.33 -3.92 -15.97
CA GLU A 858 2.19 -3.67 -14.54
C GLU A 858 2.06 -2.17 -14.26
N VAL A 859 1.20 -1.83 -13.29
CA VAL A 859 0.93 -0.44 -12.87
C VAL A 859 0.76 -0.43 -11.36
N GLU A 860 1.62 0.33 -10.70
CA GLU A 860 1.58 0.54 -9.26
C GLU A 860 1.40 2.02 -8.96
N ASP A 861 0.44 2.35 -8.10
CA ASP A 861 0.11 3.72 -7.71
C ASP A 861 0.56 4.00 -6.28
N TYR A 862 1.03 5.23 -6.03
CA TYR A 862 1.38 5.74 -4.70
C TYR A 862 2.43 4.88 -3.97
N LEU A 863 3.51 4.54 -4.68
CA LEU A 863 4.61 3.77 -4.13
C LEU A 863 5.39 4.56 -3.06
N PRO A 864 5.77 3.92 -1.94
CA PRO A 864 6.66 4.51 -0.96
C PRO A 864 8.10 4.59 -1.49
N ARG A 865 8.98 5.28 -0.76
CA ARG A 865 10.43 5.16 -0.97
C ARG A 865 10.97 3.92 -0.27
N SER A 866 12.10 3.38 -0.74
CA SER A 866 12.83 2.33 -0.03
C SER A 866 13.40 2.83 1.30
N ALA A 867 13.36 1.98 2.33
CA ALA A 867 13.74 2.33 3.70
C ALA A 867 15.25 2.56 3.89
N SER A 868 16.09 1.91 3.08
CA SER A 868 17.55 1.98 3.17
C SER A 868 18.17 2.17 1.78
N PRO A 869 19.44 2.64 1.69
CA PRO A 869 20.16 2.74 0.42
C PRO A 869 20.29 1.42 -0.34
N THR A 870 20.16 0.29 0.35
CA THR A 870 20.28 -1.05 -0.23
C THR A 870 18.94 -1.75 -0.38
N GLY A 871 17.83 -1.19 0.13
CA GLY A 871 16.50 -1.79 -0.04
C GLY A 871 16.10 -1.86 -1.50
N PHE A 872 15.22 -2.77 -1.87
CA PHE A 872 14.72 -2.83 -3.24
C PHE A 872 13.32 -3.44 -3.27
N SER A 873 12.48 -2.91 -4.13
CA SER A 873 11.17 -3.47 -4.45
C SER A 873 11.27 -4.38 -5.68
N THR A 874 10.37 -5.35 -5.78
CA THR A 874 10.31 -6.34 -6.85
C THR A 874 8.96 -6.28 -7.54
N PHE A 875 8.98 -6.37 -8.86
CA PHE A 875 7.83 -6.20 -9.75
C PHE A 875 7.91 -7.33 -10.79
N THR A 876 6.90 -8.18 -10.89
CA THR A 876 6.99 -9.45 -11.62
C THR A 876 6.14 -9.46 -12.87
N TRP A 877 6.67 -10.03 -13.97
CA TRP A 877 5.89 -10.17 -15.20
C TRP A 877 5.77 -11.63 -15.65
N ASP A 878 4.56 -12.18 -15.53
CA ASP A 878 4.19 -13.54 -15.94
C ASP A 878 3.97 -13.71 -17.46
N GLY A 879 4.28 -12.69 -18.27
CA GLY A 879 4.06 -12.68 -19.71
C GLY A 879 2.65 -12.24 -20.13
N THR A 880 1.78 -11.85 -19.20
CA THR A 880 0.44 -11.35 -19.51
C THR A 880 0.40 -9.83 -19.70
N PHE A 881 -0.52 -9.34 -20.52
CA PHE A 881 -0.77 -7.92 -20.80
C PHE A 881 -2.24 -7.72 -21.20
N GLU A 882 -2.70 -6.47 -21.39
CA GLU A 882 -4.11 -6.14 -21.73
C GLU A 882 -4.65 -6.92 -22.95
N GLY A 883 -3.77 -7.35 -23.88
CA GLY A 883 -4.13 -8.09 -25.09
C GLY A 883 -4.03 -9.62 -25.01
N GLY A 884 -3.57 -10.20 -23.88
CA GLY A 884 -3.40 -11.64 -23.70
C GLY A 884 -2.03 -12.02 -23.11
N THR A 885 -1.49 -13.16 -23.55
CA THR A 885 -0.12 -13.60 -23.20
C THR A 885 0.80 -13.36 -24.38
N VAL A 886 2.04 -12.95 -24.11
CA VAL A 886 3.04 -12.75 -25.16
C VAL A 886 3.49 -14.08 -25.77
N PRO A 887 3.76 -14.12 -27.09
CA PRO A 887 4.31 -15.32 -27.73
C PRO A 887 5.80 -15.51 -27.37
N ASP A 888 6.35 -16.69 -27.70
CA ASP A 888 7.80 -16.89 -27.71
C ASP A 888 8.47 -15.82 -28.59
N GLY A 889 9.48 -15.16 -28.04
CA GLY A 889 10.05 -13.99 -28.68
C GLY A 889 11.13 -13.32 -27.84
N LYS A 890 11.67 -12.23 -28.36
CA LYS A 890 12.58 -11.36 -27.61
C LYS A 890 11.87 -10.10 -27.21
N TYR A 891 12.09 -9.67 -25.98
CA TYR A 891 11.40 -8.56 -25.36
C TYR A 891 12.36 -7.66 -24.60
N VAL A 892 11.92 -6.42 -24.37
CA VAL A 892 12.48 -5.51 -23.38
C VAL A 892 11.35 -4.99 -22.50
N LEU A 893 11.65 -4.73 -21.23
CA LEU A 893 10.74 -4.06 -20.30
C LEU A 893 11.18 -2.61 -20.11
N GLU A 894 10.22 -1.69 -20.20
CA GLU A 894 10.42 -0.28 -19.88
C GLU A 894 9.63 0.07 -18.61
N ALA A 895 10.34 0.52 -17.58
CA ALA A 895 9.74 1.14 -16.41
C ALA A 895 9.61 2.64 -16.66
N THR A 896 8.39 3.18 -16.58
CA THR A 896 8.11 4.62 -16.57
C THR A 896 7.57 5.02 -15.21
N VAL A 897 8.32 5.85 -14.51
CA VAL A 897 8.00 6.35 -13.17
C VAL A 897 7.49 7.78 -13.30
N LEU A 898 6.29 8.04 -12.79
CA LEU A 898 5.75 9.38 -12.59
C LEU A 898 6.13 9.86 -11.19
N LYS A 899 6.91 10.93 -11.10
CA LYS A 899 7.35 11.52 -9.83
C LYS A 899 6.17 11.98 -8.97
N ALA A 900 6.40 12.19 -7.67
CA ALA A 900 5.34 12.35 -6.68
C ALA A 900 4.28 13.45 -7.01
N LEU A 901 4.71 14.64 -7.43
CA LEU A 901 3.81 15.71 -7.92
C LEU A 901 3.75 15.79 -9.46
N GLY A 902 4.13 14.71 -10.13
CA GLY A 902 4.23 14.62 -11.58
C GLY A 902 2.88 14.77 -12.29
N GLU A 903 2.89 15.44 -13.44
CA GLU A 903 1.73 15.56 -14.33
C GLU A 903 1.80 14.46 -15.40
N PRO A 904 0.79 13.58 -15.51
CA PRO A 904 0.77 12.56 -16.56
C PRO A 904 0.93 13.16 -17.96
N GLY A 905 1.84 12.59 -18.76
CA GLY A 905 2.15 13.05 -20.11
C GLY A 905 3.18 14.19 -20.20
N ASN A 906 3.72 14.67 -19.07
CA ASN A 906 4.86 15.56 -19.05
C ASN A 906 6.16 14.76 -18.88
N GLU A 907 6.94 14.62 -19.96
CA GLU A 907 8.20 13.86 -19.98
C GLU A 907 9.23 14.37 -18.94
N ALA A 908 9.19 15.65 -18.56
CA ALA A 908 10.12 16.19 -17.56
C ALA A 908 9.81 15.71 -16.13
N HIS A 909 8.59 15.22 -15.89
CA HIS A 909 8.14 14.71 -14.59
C HIS A 909 8.24 13.18 -14.53
N GLN A 910 8.90 12.57 -15.51
CA GLN A 910 9.02 11.12 -15.64
C GLN A 910 10.48 10.66 -15.64
N GLU A 911 10.70 9.49 -15.07
CA GLU A 911 11.95 8.73 -15.20
C GLU A 911 11.66 7.45 -15.96
N THR A 912 12.56 7.08 -16.87
CA THR A 912 12.43 5.85 -17.66
C THR A 912 13.67 5.00 -17.54
N TRP A 913 13.47 3.70 -17.37
CA TRP A 913 14.52 2.69 -17.45
C TRP A 913 14.08 1.59 -18.40
N THR A 914 14.98 1.10 -19.25
CA THR A 914 14.72 0.01 -20.18
C THR A 914 15.68 -1.13 -19.89
N SER A 915 15.16 -2.36 -19.78
CA SER A 915 15.97 -3.55 -19.58
C SER A 915 16.86 -3.86 -20.79
N GLU A 916 17.91 -4.63 -20.56
CA GLU A 916 18.55 -5.38 -21.65
C GLU A 916 17.54 -6.38 -22.26
N PRO A 917 17.69 -6.76 -23.54
CA PRO A 917 16.79 -7.71 -24.18
C PRO A 917 16.87 -9.08 -23.52
N PHE A 918 15.73 -9.74 -23.40
CA PHE A 918 15.62 -11.11 -22.93
C PHE A 918 14.69 -11.91 -23.84
N THR A 919 14.80 -13.24 -23.78
CA THR A 919 13.98 -14.15 -24.55
C THR A 919 12.90 -14.76 -23.66
N ILE A 920 11.66 -14.74 -24.12
CA ILE A 920 10.61 -15.63 -23.64
C ILE A 920 10.61 -16.83 -24.59
N ALA A 921 10.85 -18.02 -24.06
CA ALA A 921 10.80 -19.25 -24.82
C ALA A 921 10.30 -20.39 -23.91
N ASP A 922 9.14 -20.93 -24.25
CA ASP A 922 8.62 -22.13 -23.62
C ASP A 922 9.61 -23.29 -23.80
N ALA A 923 10.26 -23.71 -22.71
CA ALA A 923 11.20 -24.83 -22.73
C ALA A 923 10.53 -26.19 -23.06
N SER A 924 9.20 -26.23 -23.22
CA SER A 924 8.42 -27.42 -23.54
C SER A 924 7.96 -27.52 -25.01
N ALA A 925 8.06 -26.45 -25.81
CA ALA A 925 7.56 -26.44 -27.18
C ALA A 925 8.64 -26.85 -28.23
N ASP A 926 8.75 -28.15 -28.51
CA ASP A 926 9.37 -28.60 -29.76
C ASP A 926 8.49 -28.10 -30.94
N PRO A 927 8.99 -27.26 -31.88
CA PRO A 927 8.20 -26.68 -32.98
C PRO A 927 7.75 -27.70 -34.03
N THR A 928 7.89 -28.99 -33.74
CA THR A 928 7.36 -30.11 -34.53
C THR A 928 6.29 -30.93 -33.81
N SER A 929 5.96 -30.58 -32.57
CA SER A 929 4.86 -31.19 -31.81
C SER A 929 3.52 -30.59 -32.21
N PRO A 930 2.45 -31.39 -32.27
CA PRO A 930 1.13 -30.91 -32.62
C PRO A 930 0.63 -29.91 -31.57
N THR A 931 -0.14 -28.88 -31.93
CA THR A 931 -0.54 -27.77 -31.03
C THR A 931 -2.04 -27.75 -30.77
N VAL A 932 -2.44 -27.37 -29.54
CA VAL A 932 -3.84 -27.03 -29.23
C VAL A 932 -3.89 -25.54 -28.88
N THR A 933 -4.71 -24.77 -29.59
CA THR A 933 -4.80 -23.30 -29.39
C THR A 933 -6.25 -22.90 -29.17
N ARG A 934 -6.53 -22.08 -28.16
CA ARG A 934 -7.86 -21.52 -27.92
C ARG A 934 -7.99 -20.15 -28.58
N TYR A 935 -9.00 -19.96 -29.42
CA TYR A 935 -9.44 -18.64 -29.88
C TYR A 935 -10.63 -18.21 -29.04
N THR A 936 -10.40 -17.25 -28.16
CA THR A 936 -11.40 -16.67 -27.27
C THR A 936 -11.22 -15.17 -27.17
N GLY A 937 -12.31 -14.46 -26.86
CA GLY A 937 -12.29 -13.10 -26.34
C GLY A 937 -13.26 -12.99 -25.16
N TYR A 938 -13.25 -11.86 -24.46
CA TYR A 938 -14.07 -11.61 -23.27
C TYR A 938 -15.58 -11.84 -23.47
N ASP A 939 -16.06 -11.72 -24.72
CA ASP A 939 -17.39 -12.14 -25.11
C ASP A 939 -17.42 -12.75 -26.53
N ARG A 940 -18.62 -13.04 -27.04
CA ARG A 940 -18.85 -13.61 -28.38
C ARG A 940 -18.44 -12.68 -29.53
N TYR A 941 -18.46 -11.36 -29.31
CA TYR A 941 -18.07 -10.38 -30.32
C TYR A 941 -16.55 -10.28 -30.37
N ALA A 942 -15.90 -10.28 -29.20
CA ALA A 942 -14.45 -10.36 -29.07
C ALA A 942 -13.89 -11.69 -29.59
N THR A 943 -14.58 -12.81 -29.35
CA THR A 943 -14.19 -14.11 -29.93
C THR A 943 -14.26 -14.09 -31.46
N ALA A 944 -15.32 -13.50 -32.04
CA ALA A 944 -15.42 -13.33 -33.49
C ALA A 944 -14.32 -12.41 -34.05
N ALA A 945 -13.96 -11.35 -33.34
CA ALA A 945 -12.84 -10.47 -33.68
C ALA A 945 -11.49 -11.21 -33.61
N ARG A 946 -11.24 -12.00 -32.55
CA ARG A 946 -10.04 -12.83 -32.42
C ARG A 946 -9.92 -13.85 -33.55
N ILE A 947 -11.01 -14.50 -33.96
CA ILE A 947 -11.01 -15.42 -35.11
C ILE A 947 -10.72 -14.65 -36.41
N SER A 948 -11.23 -13.42 -36.52
CA SER A 948 -10.99 -12.54 -37.66
C SER A 948 -9.53 -12.02 -37.73
N ALA A 949 -8.82 -11.94 -36.60
CA ALA A 949 -7.41 -11.59 -36.56
C ALA A 949 -6.52 -12.51 -37.43
N GLU A 950 -6.99 -13.73 -37.71
CA GLU A 950 -6.33 -14.70 -38.60
C GLU A 950 -6.42 -14.35 -40.11
N TYR A 951 -7.13 -13.27 -40.44
CA TYR A 951 -7.20 -12.70 -41.78
C TYR A 951 -6.31 -11.45 -41.88
N GLU A 952 -5.60 -11.35 -42.99
CA GLU A 952 -4.75 -10.19 -43.31
C GLU A 952 -5.59 -8.90 -43.44
N PRO A 953 -5.06 -7.73 -43.03
CA PRO A 953 -5.68 -6.44 -43.31
C PRO A 953 -5.90 -6.20 -44.81
N GLY A 954 -6.94 -5.41 -45.14
CA GLY A 954 -7.32 -5.05 -46.50
C GLY A 954 -8.20 -6.08 -47.21
N VAL A 955 -9.08 -6.77 -46.48
CA VAL A 955 -9.99 -7.78 -47.05
C VAL A 955 -11.01 -7.16 -48.02
N ASP A 956 -11.39 -7.89 -49.07
CA ASP A 956 -12.33 -7.39 -50.08
C ASP A 956 -13.74 -7.17 -49.50
N THR A 957 -14.18 -8.00 -48.56
CA THR A 957 -15.51 -7.89 -47.96
C THR A 957 -15.50 -8.36 -46.51
N VAL A 958 -16.29 -7.76 -45.63
CA VAL A 958 -16.59 -8.31 -44.30
C VAL A 958 -18.09 -8.58 -44.19
N TYR A 959 -18.45 -9.78 -43.74
CA TYR A 959 -19.85 -10.12 -43.46
C TYR A 959 -20.17 -9.83 -41.99
N ILE A 960 -21.21 -9.04 -41.74
CA ILE A 960 -21.67 -8.67 -40.40
C ILE A 960 -22.98 -9.40 -40.09
N ALA A 961 -23.05 -10.13 -38.98
CA ALA A 961 -24.26 -10.80 -38.53
C ALA A 961 -24.56 -10.51 -37.05
N THR A 962 -25.80 -10.74 -36.62
CA THR A 962 -26.18 -10.48 -35.22
C THR A 962 -25.60 -11.52 -34.27
N GLY A 963 -25.09 -11.08 -33.13
CA GLY A 963 -24.59 -11.90 -32.03
C GLY A 963 -25.67 -12.56 -31.14
N ARG A 964 -26.96 -12.35 -31.44
CA ARG A 964 -28.08 -12.79 -30.58
C ARG A 964 -28.88 -13.97 -31.16
N THR A 965 -29.20 -13.96 -32.45
CA THR A 965 -29.96 -15.03 -33.11
C THR A 965 -29.39 -15.28 -34.51
N PHE A 966 -28.85 -16.48 -34.76
CA PHE A 966 -27.85 -16.64 -35.82
C PHE A 966 -28.24 -17.45 -37.08
N PRO A 967 -29.52 -17.54 -37.51
CA PRO A 967 -29.83 -18.32 -38.71
C PRO A 967 -29.23 -17.70 -39.99
N ASP A 968 -29.06 -16.38 -40.02
CA ASP A 968 -28.51 -15.65 -41.16
C ASP A 968 -26.97 -15.75 -41.18
N ALA A 969 -26.33 -15.76 -40.01
CA ALA A 969 -24.89 -15.96 -39.84
C ALA A 969 -24.44 -17.34 -40.32
N LEU A 970 -25.27 -18.38 -40.15
CA LEU A 970 -24.96 -19.74 -40.60
C LEU A 970 -24.80 -19.82 -42.13
N THR A 971 -25.75 -19.26 -42.86
CA THR A 971 -25.69 -19.22 -44.33
C THR A 971 -24.63 -18.24 -44.83
N GLY A 972 -24.40 -17.17 -44.07
CA GLY A 972 -23.30 -16.24 -44.26
C GLY A 972 -21.93 -16.89 -44.14
N ALA A 973 -21.71 -17.74 -43.12
CA ALA A 973 -20.43 -18.38 -42.87
C ALA A 973 -19.96 -19.26 -44.03
N ALA A 974 -20.87 -19.99 -44.69
CA ALA A 974 -20.52 -20.77 -45.88
C ALA A 974 -20.08 -19.88 -47.07
N LYS A 975 -20.74 -18.73 -47.24
CA LYS A 975 -20.38 -17.74 -48.27
C LYS A 975 -19.07 -17.03 -47.92
N ALA A 976 -18.87 -16.65 -46.66
CA ALA A 976 -17.64 -16.04 -46.16
C ALA A 976 -16.44 -17.00 -46.29
N ALA A 977 -16.63 -18.29 -46.02
CA ALA A 977 -15.64 -19.33 -46.26
C ALA A 977 -15.23 -19.43 -47.74
N LEU A 978 -16.21 -19.44 -48.65
CA LEU A 978 -15.97 -19.45 -50.10
C LEU A 978 -15.20 -18.20 -50.57
N ASP A 979 -15.59 -17.03 -50.08
CA ASP A 979 -14.95 -15.76 -50.42
C ASP A 979 -13.58 -15.56 -49.75
N GLY A 980 -13.28 -16.37 -48.72
CA GLY A 980 -12.07 -16.26 -47.92
C GLY A 980 -12.01 -15.00 -47.07
N VAL A 981 -13.14 -14.60 -46.50
CA VAL A 981 -13.28 -13.37 -45.72
C VAL A 981 -13.90 -13.63 -44.34
N PRO A 982 -13.69 -12.75 -43.34
CA PRO A 982 -14.19 -12.98 -41.99
C PRO A 982 -15.70 -12.69 -41.85
N VAL A 983 -16.29 -13.33 -40.83
CA VAL A 983 -17.62 -12.99 -40.30
C VAL A 983 -17.43 -12.36 -38.93
N LEU A 984 -17.89 -11.12 -38.78
CA LEU A 984 -17.92 -10.44 -37.49
C LEU A 984 -19.36 -10.39 -36.94
N LEU A 985 -19.47 -10.30 -35.62
CA LEU A 985 -20.74 -10.25 -34.92
C LEU A 985 -21.02 -8.85 -34.37
N THR A 986 -22.29 -8.46 -34.30
CA THR A 986 -22.72 -7.18 -33.70
C THR A 986 -23.96 -7.33 -32.81
N ARG A 987 -24.18 -6.38 -31.91
CA ARG A 987 -25.49 -6.22 -31.24
C ARG A 987 -26.51 -5.69 -32.28
N PRO A 988 -27.82 -5.90 -32.09
CA PRO A 988 -28.81 -5.42 -33.04
C PRO A 988 -28.79 -3.90 -33.25
N ASP A 989 -28.45 -3.14 -32.21
CA ASP A 989 -28.65 -1.70 -32.10
C ASP A 989 -27.35 -0.88 -31.99
N GLU A 990 -26.19 -1.53 -31.87
CA GLU A 990 -24.88 -0.87 -31.75
C GLU A 990 -23.74 -1.81 -32.18
N LEU A 991 -22.60 -1.25 -32.60
CA LEU A 991 -21.36 -1.99 -32.84
C LEU A 991 -20.57 -2.16 -31.53
N PRO A 992 -20.28 -3.39 -31.07
CA PRO A 992 -19.38 -3.63 -29.94
C PRO A 992 -17.96 -3.14 -30.24
N ALA A 993 -17.23 -2.68 -29.20
CA ALA A 993 -15.88 -2.17 -29.35
C ALA A 993 -14.93 -3.15 -30.07
N ALA A 994 -14.98 -4.46 -29.74
CA ALA A 994 -14.20 -5.47 -30.45
C ALA A 994 -14.50 -5.53 -31.95
N THR A 995 -15.76 -5.39 -32.35
CA THR A 995 -16.17 -5.36 -33.76
C THR A 995 -15.68 -4.08 -34.45
N LEU A 996 -15.70 -2.94 -33.75
CA LEU A 996 -15.20 -1.66 -34.25
C LEU A 996 -13.69 -1.69 -34.50
N PHE A 997 -12.90 -2.11 -33.51
CA PHE A 997 -11.45 -2.20 -33.63
C PHE A 997 -11.02 -3.17 -34.72
N GLU A 998 -11.71 -4.31 -34.82
CA GLU A 998 -11.40 -5.29 -35.85
C GLU A 998 -11.77 -4.80 -37.25
N LEU A 999 -12.85 -4.03 -37.42
CA LEU A 999 -13.16 -3.37 -38.69
C LEU A 999 -12.09 -2.33 -39.07
N ASP A 1000 -11.58 -1.56 -38.11
CA ASP A 1000 -10.52 -0.59 -38.34
C ASP A 1000 -9.18 -1.27 -38.71
N ARG A 1001 -8.88 -2.43 -38.11
CA ARG A 1001 -7.72 -3.26 -38.49
C ARG A 1001 -7.90 -3.84 -39.89
N LEU A 1002 -9.04 -4.46 -40.17
CA LEU A 1002 -9.32 -5.14 -41.44
C LEU A 1002 -9.42 -4.20 -42.63
N LYS A 1003 -9.84 -2.94 -42.45
CA LYS A 1003 -10.04 -1.93 -43.51
C LYS A 1003 -10.75 -2.50 -44.75
N PRO A 1004 -11.96 -3.06 -44.59
CA PRO A 1004 -12.61 -3.79 -45.66
C PRO A 1004 -13.01 -2.91 -46.84
N ALA A 1005 -12.91 -3.44 -48.07
CA ALA A 1005 -13.35 -2.71 -49.26
C ALA A 1005 -14.87 -2.62 -49.37
N ASP A 1006 -15.62 -3.63 -48.93
CA ASP A 1006 -17.08 -3.63 -48.84
C ASP A 1006 -17.55 -4.27 -47.50
N ILE A 1007 -18.70 -3.86 -46.98
CA ILE A 1007 -19.31 -4.45 -45.77
C ILE A 1007 -20.71 -4.94 -46.11
N VAL A 1008 -21.00 -6.21 -45.82
CA VAL A 1008 -22.29 -6.84 -46.12
C VAL A 1008 -22.97 -7.29 -44.83
N VAL A 1009 -24.08 -6.61 -44.49
CA VAL A 1009 -24.90 -6.95 -43.33
C VAL A 1009 -25.89 -8.06 -43.68
N LEU A 1010 -25.86 -9.12 -42.88
CA LEU A 1010 -26.69 -10.32 -43.03
C LEU A 1010 -27.87 -10.26 -42.05
N GLY A 1011 -29.07 -10.24 -42.60
CA GLY A 1011 -30.31 -10.20 -41.84
C GLY A 1011 -31.08 -8.88 -41.99
N GLY A 1012 -32.39 -8.94 -41.73
CA GLY A 1012 -33.28 -7.78 -41.79
C GLY A 1012 -33.10 -6.82 -40.62
N THR A 1013 -33.85 -5.72 -40.63
CA THR A 1013 -33.78 -4.68 -39.58
C THR A 1013 -34.14 -5.18 -38.17
N ALA A 1014 -34.84 -6.30 -38.06
CA ALA A 1014 -35.14 -6.94 -36.77
C ALA A 1014 -33.95 -7.74 -36.19
N ALA A 1015 -32.93 -8.02 -36.99
CA ALA A 1015 -31.69 -8.69 -36.58
C ALA A 1015 -30.57 -7.68 -36.32
N ILE A 1016 -30.44 -6.69 -37.20
CA ILE A 1016 -29.49 -5.57 -37.11
C ILE A 1016 -30.20 -4.33 -37.62
N GLU A 1017 -30.38 -3.32 -36.78
CA GLU A 1017 -31.06 -2.07 -37.06
C GLU A 1017 -30.30 -1.23 -38.10
N ASP A 1018 -30.97 -0.24 -38.71
CA ASP A 1018 -30.36 0.58 -39.77
C ASP A 1018 -29.32 1.59 -39.22
N ASP A 1019 -29.38 1.89 -37.93
CA ASP A 1019 -28.40 2.76 -37.26
C ASP A 1019 -27.01 2.12 -37.26
N VAL A 1020 -26.91 0.81 -37.03
CA VAL A 1020 -25.65 0.05 -37.14
C VAL A 1020 -25.09 0.09 -38.56
N LEU A 1021 -25.94 0.06 -39.60
CA LEU A 1021 -25.46 0.18 -40.99
C LEU A 1021 -24.86 1.55 -41.26
N THR A 1022 -25.44 2.60 -40.66
CA THR A 1022 -24.94 3.96 -40.79
C THR A 1022 -23.57 4.09 -40.12
N GLU A 1023 -23.41 3.47 -38.94
CA GLU A 1023 -22.14 3.42 -38.22
C GLU A 1023 -21.05 2.65 -39.02
N LEU A 1024 -21.43 1.56 -39.69
CA LEU A 1024 -20.52 0.79 -40.55
C LEU A 1024 -20.00 1.58 -41.77
N GLU A 1025 -20.68 2.66 -42.20
CA GLU A 1025 -20.22 3.49 -43.32
C GLU A 1025 -18.88 4.19 -43.01
N ASP A 1026 -18.54 4.39 -41.73
CA ASP A 1026 -17.29 5.03 -41.33
C ASP A 1026 -16.07 4.10 -41.46
N TYR A 1027 -16.28 2.79 -41.66
CA TYR A 1027 -15.24 1.75 -41.68
C TYR A 1027 -14.90 1.22 -43.07
N THR A 1028 -15.49 1.79 -44.14
CA THR A 1028 -15.17 1.42 -45.52
C THR A 1028 -15.36 2.59 -46.49
N ASP A 1029 -14.43 2.73 -47.45
CA ASP A 1029 -14.58 3.68 -48.56
C ASP A 1029 -15.50 3.13 -49.69
N GLY A 1030 -15.90 1.87 -49.61
CA GLY A 1030 -16.75 1.21 -50.60
C GLY A 1030 -18.22 1.19 -50.21
N THR A 1031 -18.87 0.02 -50.30
CA THR A 1031 -20.31 -0.10 -50.08
C THR A 1031 -20.66 -0.86 -48.81
N VAL A 1032 -21.54 -0.25 -48.00
CA VAL A 1032 -22.29 -0.97 -46.96
C VAL A 1032 -23.62 -1.42 -47.57
N SER A 1033 -23.85 -2.73 -47.62
CA SER A 1033 -25.06 -3.31 -48.21
C SER A 1033 -25.73 -4.33 -47.29
N ARG A 1034 -27.01 -4.62 -47.53
CA ARG A 1034 -27.78 -5.55 -46.70
C ARG A 1034 -28.36 -6.68 -47.55
N LEU A 1035 -28.09 -7.93 -47.14
CA LEU A 1035 -28.75 -9.12 -47.67
C LEU A 1035 -29.80 -9.59 -46.66
N SER A 1036 -31.08 -9.47 -47.01
CA SER A 1036 -32.19 -9.80 -46.10
C SER A 1036 -33.45 -10.24 -46.84
N GLY A 1037 -34.28 -11.01 -46.13
CA GLY A 1037 -35.62 -11.41 -46.56
C GLY A 1037 -36.68 -11.20 -45.49
N ALA A 1038 -37.94 -11.50 -45.82
CA ALA A 1038 -39.07 -11.36 -44.90
C ALA A 1038 -39.00 -12.31 -43.69
N ASP A 1039 -38.23 -13.39 -43.80
CA ASP A 1039 -37.89 -14.31 -42.73
C ASP A 1039 -36.51 -14.94 -43.02
N ARG A 1040 -36.00 -15.76 -42.09
CA ARG A 1040 -34.70 -16.44 -42.21
C ARG A 1040 -34.55 -17.32 -43.45
N TYR A 1041 -35.64 -17.83 -44.01
CA TYR A 1041 -35.61 -18.67 -45.21
C TYR A 1041 -35.43 -17.82 -46.46
N ALA A 1042 -36.12 -16.67 -46.50
CA ALA A 1042 -35.92 -15.68 -47.55
C ALA A 1042 -34.55 -14.99 -47.44
N THR A 1043 -34.01 -14.76 -46.23
CA THR A 1043 -32.64 -14.25 -46.06
C THR A 1043 -31.60 -15.27 -46.56
N ALA A 1044 -31.73 -16.55 -46.20
CA ALA A 1044 -30.88 -17.62 -46.74
C ALA A 1044 -30.92 -17.68 -48.28
N ALA A 1045 -32.10 -17.54 -48.88
CA ALA A 1045 -32.25 -17.47 -50.33
C ALA A 1045 -31.61 -16.20 -50.94
N ALA A 1046 -31.67 -15.07 -50.24
CA ALA A 1046 -31.03 -13.82 -50.68
C ALA A 1046 -29.49 -13.93 -50.65
N ILE A 1047 -28.92 -14.51 -49.58
CA ILE A 1047 -27.48 -14.79 -49.47
C ILE A 1047 -27.03 -15.76 -50.57
N SER A 1048 -27.83 -16.80 -50.82
CA SER A 1048 -27.60 -17.73 -51.92
C SER A 1048 -27.68 -17.08 -53.32
N GLY A 1049 -28.35 -15.93 -53.44
CA GLY A 1049 -28.41 -15.14 -54.68
C GLY A 1049 -27.04 -14.72 -55.22
N GLU A 1050 -26.03 -14.64 -54.36
CA GLU A 1050 -24.64 -14.35 -54.71
C GLU A 1050 -23.91 -15.55 -55.37
N TYR A 1051 -24.54 -16.73 -55.41
CA TYR A 1051 -24.04 -17.92 -56.11
C TYR A 1051 -24.57 -17.98 -57.55
N ALA A 1052 -23.71 -18.41 -58.47
CA ALA A 1052 -24.08 -18.65 -59.85
C ALA A 1052 -25.08 -19.84 -59.97
N PRO A 1053 -26.04 -19.80 -60.92
CA PRO A 1053 -26.86 -20.95 -61.24
C PRO A 1053 -26.03 -22.17 -61.69
N GLY A 1054 -26.52 -23.37 -61.39
CA GLY A 1054 -25.91 -24.65 -61.78
C GLY A 1054 -24.85 -25.15 -60.81
N VAL A 1055 -25.09 -25.03 -59.50
CA VAL A 1055 -24.14 -25.48 -58.45
C VAL A 1055 -24.02 -27.01 -58.43
N ASP A 1056 -22.82 -27.53 -58.15
CA ASP A 1056 -22.61 -28.98 -58.11
C ASP A 1056 -23.28 -29.60 -56.88
N THR A 1057 -23.04 -29.05 -55.70
CA THR A 1057 -23.61 -29.52 -54.43
C THR A 1057 -24.26 -28.39 -53.66
N LEU A 1058 -25.45 -28.63 -53.12
CA LEU A 1058 -26.18 -27.69 -52.26
C LEU A 1058 -26.50 -28.33 -50.92
N TYR A 1059 -26.31 -27.59 -49.84
CA TYR A 1059 -26.58 -28.07 -48.49
C TYR A 1059 -27.90 -27.53 -47.94
N VAL A 1060 -28.71 -28.41 -47.32
CA VAL A 1060 -29.99 -28.04 -46.72
C VAL A 1060 -30.00 -28.35 -45.23
N ALA A 1061 -30.29 -27.34 -44.42
CA ALA A 1061 -30.43 -27.46 -42.97
C ALA A 1061 -31.78 -26.94 -42.47
N THR A 1062 -32.17 -27.33 -41.25
CA THR A 1062 -33.38 -26.78 -40.61
C THR A 1062 -33.16 -25.35 -40.12
N GLY A 1063 -34.05 -24.41 -40.45
CA GLY A 1063 -33.92 -23.03 -39.99
C GLY A 1063 -34.28 -22.79 -38.52
N ARG A 1064 -34.57 -23.82 -37.71
CA ARG A 1064 -35.04 -23.67 -36.32
C ARG A 1064 -33.98 -23.94 -35.26
N ASN A 1065 -33.30 -25.07 -35.32
CA ASN A 1065 -32.25 -25.48 -34.39
C ASN A 1065 -31.24 -26.31 -35.19
N PHE A 1066 -30.08 -25.72 -35.50
CA PHE A 1066 -29.21 -26.16 -36.60
C PHE A 1066 -27.77 -26.47 -36.16
N PRO A 1067 -27.53 -27.18 -35.06
CA PRO A 1067 -26.17 -27.55 -34.67
C PRO A 1067 -25.49 -28.43 -35.74
N ASP A 1068 -26.29 -29.27 -36.42
CA ASP A 1068 -25.85 -30.11 -37.55
C ASP A 1068 -25.37 -29.29 -38.76
N ALA A 1069 -25.74 -28.01 -38.83
CA ALA A 1069 -25.40 -27.13 -39.93
C ALA A 1069 -24.09 -26.37 -39.72
N LEU A 1070 -23.57 -26.26 -38.50
CA LEU A 1070 -22.34 -25.51 -38.20
C LEU A 1070 -21.12 -26.16 -38.88
N ALA A 1071 -20.93 -27.45 -38.65
CA ALA A 1071 -19.94 -28.26 -39.36
C ALA A 1071 -20.23 -28.33 -40.87
N GLY A 1072 -21.52 -28.31 -41.23
CA GLY A 1072 -21.96 -28.29 -42.62
C GLY A 1072 -21.64 -27.00 -43.36
N ALA A 1073 -21.62 -25.84 -42.68
CA ALA A 1073 -21.31 -24.55 -43.28
C ALA A 1073 -19.82 -24.45 -43.67
N ALA A 1074 -18.92 -24.93 -42.81
CA ALA A 1074 -17.50 -25.07 -43.14
C ALA A 1074 -17.32 -25.98 -44.37
N ARG A 1075 -17.95 -27.16 -44.35
CA ARG A 1075 -17.89 -28.11 -45.48
C ARG A 1075 -18.50 -27.57 -46.77
N ALA A 1076 -19.59 -26.81 -46.67
CA ALA A 1076 -20.25 -26.18 -47.80
C ALA A 1076 -19.35 -25.13 -48.46
N GLY A 1077 -18.64 -24.32 -47.66
CA GLY A 1077 -17.64 -23.38 -48.16
C GLY A 1077 -16.53 -24.06 -48.96
N VAL A 1078 -16.00 -25.20 -48.45
CA VAL A 1078 -14.94 -25.98 -49.14
C VAL A 1078 -15.39 -26.52 -50.49
N LEU A 1079 -16.66 -26.92 -50.63
CA LEU A 1079 -17.21 -27.46 -51.89
C LEU A 1079 -17.89 -26.38 -52.75
N GLU A 1080 -17.69 -25.10 -52.44
CA GLU A 1080 -18.31 -23.97 -53.14
C GLU A 1080 -19.86 -24.05 -53.21
N GLY A 1081 -20.47 -24.72 -52.22
CA GLY A 1081 -21.89 -25.03 -52.18
C GLY A 1081 -22.69 -24.07 -51.30
N PRO A 1082 -23.85 -23.56 -51.75
CA PRO A 1082 -24.71 -22.72 -50.91
C PRO A 1082 -25.40 -23.55 -49.82
N VAL A 1083 -25.67 -22.91 -48.68
CA VAL A 1083 -26.49 -23.45 -47.59
C VAL A 1083 -27.87 -22.81 -47.63
N LEU A 1084 -28.92 -23.61 -47.79
CA LEU A 1084 -30.31 -23.18 -47.72
C LEU A 1084 -31.03 -23.74 -46.49
N LEU A 1085 -32.02 -22.98 -46.01
CA LEU A 1085 -32.80 -23.35 -44.82
C LEU A 1085 -34.19 -23.87 -45.20
N VAL A 1086 -34.65 -24.91 -44.51
CA VAL A 1086 -36.02 -25.46 -44.59
C VAL A 1086 -36.70 -25.53 -43.23
N ARG A 1087 -38.01 -25.76 -43.21
CA ARG A 1087 -38.71 -26.20 -41.99
C ARG A 1087 -38.55 -27.71 -41.85
N THR A 1088 -38.79 -28.23 -40.65
CA THR A 1088 -38.71 -29.68 -40.40
C THR A 1088 -39.60 -30.49 -41.35
N ASP A 1089 -40.78 -29.99 -41.66
CA ASP A 1089 -41.84 -30.69 -42.39
C ASP A 1089 -42.29 -29.99 -43.69
N GLU A 1090 -41.62 -28.91 -44.10
CA GLU A 1090 -42.00 -28.10 -45.26
C GLU A 1090 -40.76 -27.44 -45.90
N VAL A 1091 -40.72 -27.41 -47.24
CA VAL A 1091 -39.80 -26.55 -48.00
C VAL A 1091 -40.48 -25.18 -48.19
N PRO A 1092 -39.98 -24.09 -47.59
CA PRO A 1092 -40.55 -22.76 -47.77
C PRO A 1092 -40.52 -22.31 -49.23
N GLU A 1093 -41.49 -21.46 -49.64
CA GLU A 1093 -41.60 -20.98 -51.03
C GLU A 1093 -40.33 -20.27 -51.52
N ALA A 1094 -39.69 -19.46 -50.66
CA ALA A 1094 -38.43 -18.79 -51.00
C ALA A 1094 -37.30 -19.80 -51.25
N THR A 1095 -37.20 -20.84 -50.42
CA THR A 1095 -36.22 -21.92 -50.59
C THR A 1095 -36.48 -22.72 -51.87
N ALA A 1096 -37.75 -23.03 -52.18
CA ALA A 1096 -38.11 -23.75 -53.40
C ALA A 1096 -37.77 -22.95 -54.67
N ALA A 1097 -38.11 -21.66 -54.70
CA ALA A 1097 -37.79 -20.79 -55.83
C ALA A 1097 -36.27 -20.68 -56.06
N GLU A 1098 -35.50 -20.64 -54.97
CA GLU A 1098 -34.04 -20.57 -55.05
C GLU A 1098 -33.42 -21.91 -55.48
N LEU A 1099 -33.97 -23.05 -55.05
CA LEU A 1099 -33.60 -24.37 -55.57
C LEU A 1099 -33.83 -24.49 -57.08
N GLU A 1100 -34.94 -23.95 -57.60
CA GLU A 1100 -35.19 -23.91 -59.06
C GLU A 1100 -34.16 -23.05 -59.80
N ARG A 1101 -33.73 -21.93 -59.21
CA ARG A 1101 -32.73 -21.03 -59.81
C ARG A 1101 -31.34 -21.68 -59.81
N LEU A 1102 -30.94 -22.26 -58.69
CA LEU A 1102 -29.63 -22.86 -58.51
C LEU A 1102 -29.47 -24.17 -59.29
N ALA A 1103 -30.56 -24.90 -59.51
CA ALA A 1103 -30.57 -26.17 -60.25
C ALA A 1103 -29.41 -27.11 -59.84
N PRO A 1104 -29.30 -27.48 -58.55
CA PRO A 1104 -28.17 -28.26 -58.04
C PRO A 1104 -28.14 -29.68 -58.63
N GLN A 1105 -26.94 -30.23 -58.86
CA GLN A 1105 -26.80 -31.63 -59.27
C GLN A 1105 -27.07 -32.59 -58.09
N GLU A 1106 -26.58 -32.20 -56.91
CA GLU A 1106 -26.74 -32.93 -55.65
C GLU A 1106 -27.24 -32.00 -54.54
N ILE A 1107 -28.17 -32.50 -53.72
CA ILE A 1107 -28.60 -31.85 -52.48
C ILE A 1107 -28.21 -32.73 -51.28
N VAL A 1108 -27.45 -32.16 -50.36
CA VAL A 1108 -27.06 -32.81 -49.10
C VAL A 1108 -27.91 -32.27 -47.96
N VAL A 1109 -28.75 -33.11 -47.39
CA VAL A 1109 -29.58 -32.80 -46.21
C VAL A 1109 -28.75 -33.02 -44.94
N LEU A 1110 -28.56 -31.94 -44.18
CA LEU A 1110 -27.83 -31.92 -42.91
C LEU A 1110 -28.77 -32.22 -41.74
N GLY A 1111 -28.40 -33.24 -40.97
CA GLY A 1111 -29.13 -33.68 -39.78
C GLY A 1111 -30.11 -34.82 -40.03
N GLY A 1112 -30.54 -35.44 -38.93
CA GLY A 1112 -31.48 -36.58 -38.95
C GLY A 1112 -32.90 -36.20 -39.37
N THR A 1113 -33.78 -37.20 -39.46
CA THR A 1113 -35.20 -37.00 -39.84
C THR A 1113 -36.01 -36.17 -38.84
N ALA A 1114 -35.50 -35.96 -37.62
CA ALA A 1114 -36.07 -35.05 -36.64
C ALA A 1114 -35.76 -33.57 -36.95
N ALA A 1115 -34.63 -33.28 -37.61
CA ALA A 1115 -34.24 -31.93 -38.02
C ALA A 1115 -34.92 -31.55 -39.35
N VAL A 1116 -34.78 -32.42 -40.35
CA VAL A 1116 -35.40 -32.32 -41.68
C VAL A 1116 -36.08 -33.64 -42.00
N SER A 1117 -37.41 -33.67 -42.06
CA SER A 1117 -38.18 -34.90 -42.24
C SER A 1117 -37.89 -35.61 -43.56
N GLN A 1118 -38.20 -36.90 -43.63
CA GLN A 1118 -38.10 -37.64 -44.89
C GLN A 1118 -38.99 -37.05 -45.97
N GLY A 1119 -40.17 -36.52 -45.62
CA GLY A 1119 -41.06 -35.89 -46.61
C GLY A 1119 -40.46 -34.63 -47.25
N VAL A 1120 -39.67 -33.87 -46.49
CA VAL A 1120 -38.91 -32.73 -47.04
C VAL A 1120 -37.79 -33.23 -47.95
N ALA A 1121 -37.03 -34.26 -47.54
CA ALA A 1121 -35.99 -34.84 -48.40
C ALA A 1121 -36.55 -35.41 -49.71
N ASP A 1122 -37.70 -36.09 -49.66
CA ASP A 1122 -38.39 -36.59 -50.85
C ASP A 1122 -38.82 -35.44 -51.77
N THR A 1123 -39.25 -34.31 -51.20
CA THR A 1123 -39.64 -33.09 -51.96
C THR A 1123 -38.41 -32.42 -52.59
N LEU A 1124 -37.25 -32.45 -51.94
CA LEU A 1124 -36.00 -31.93 -52.50
C LEU A 1124 -35.56 -32.71 -53.76
N GLY A 1125 -35.97 -33.99 -53.89
CA GLY A 1125 -35.71 -34.82 -55.07
C GLY A 1125 -36.37 -34.33 -56.35
N ASP A 1126 -37.29 -33.36 -56.28
CA ASP A 1126 -37.84 -32.69 -57.46
C ASP A 1126 -36.85 -31.66 -58.06
N TYR A 1127 -35.78 -31.29 -57.34
CA TYR A 1127 -34.85 -30.22 -57.69
C TYR A 1127 -33.41 -30.67 -57.99
N ALA A 1128 -33.04 -31.92 -57.70
CA ALA A 1128 -31.71 -32.48 -57.94
C ALA A 1128 -31.76 -33.96 -58.34
N ASP A 1129 -30.73 -34.43 -59.05
CA ASP A 1129 -30.63 -35.83 -59.47
C ASP A 1129 -30.28 -36.76 -58.30
N VAL A 1130 -29.60 -36.22 -57.28
CA VAL A 1130 -29.19 -36.94 -56.06
C VAL A 1130 -29.60 -36.13 -54.84
N VAL A 1131 -30.23 -36.80 -53.88
CA VAL A 1131 -30.51 -36.23 -52.55
C VAL A 1131 -29.95 -37.18 -51.50
N ASP A 1132 -28.81 -36.79 -50.94
CA ASP A 1132 -28.12 -37.53 -49.90
C ASP A 1132 -28.35 -36.88 -48.54
N ARG A 1133 -28.28 -37.68 -47.48
CA ARG A 1133 -28.46 -37.21 -46.11
C ARG A 1133 -27.26 -37.56 -45.27
N ILE A 1134 -26.70 -36.56 -44.61
CA ILE A 1134 -25.67 -36.72 -43.59
C ILE A 1134 -26.32 -36.35 -42.25
N GLY A 1135 -26.61 -37.36 -41.43
CA GLY A 1135 -27.34 -37.20 -40.19
C GLY A 1135 -27.05 -38.32 -39.21
N GLY A 1136 -26.17 -38.05 -38.26
CA GLY A 1136 -25.82 -38.94 -37.18
C GLY A 1136 -26.94 -39.05 -36.13
N LYS A 1137 -26.73 -39.92 -35.13
CA LYS A 1137 -27.69 -40.12 -34.02
C LYS A 1137 -27.87 -38.88 -33.13
N ASN A 1138 -26.94 -37.93 -33.19
CA ASN A 1138 -26.92 -36.65 -32.49
C ASN A 1138 -26.07 -35.65 -33.30
N ARG A 1139 -25.92 -34.42 -32.80
CA ARG A 1139 -25.17 -33.35 -33.47
C ARG A 1139 -23.67 -33.61 -33.61
N TYR A 1140 -23.09 -34.27 -32.61
CA TYR A 1140 -21.68 -34.62 -32.56
C TYR A 1140 -21.33 -35.68 -33.59
N ALA A 1141 -22.15 -36.73 -33.69
CA ALA A 1141 -22.04 -37.76 -34.71
C ALA A 1141 -22.23 -37.19 -36.12
N THR A 1142 -23.13 -36.21 -36.30
CA THR A 1142 -23.31 -35.55 -37.62
C THR A 1142 -22.08 -34.73 -38.00
N ALA A 1143 -21.48 -34.00 -37.05
CA ALA A 1143 -20.22 -33.28 -37.28
C ALA A 1143 -19.06 -34.23 -37.60
N ALA A 1144 -18.95 -35.35 -36.88
CA ALA A 1144 -17.97 -36.40 -37.17
C ALA A 1144 -18.19 -37.05 -38.56
N ASP A 1145 -19.43 -37.36 -38.93
CA ASP A 1145 -19.76 -37.90 -40.27
C ASP A 1145 -19.38 -36.91 -41.39
N LEU A 1146 -19.60 -35.60 -41.18
CA LEU A 1146 -19.18 -34.55 -42.12
C LEU A 1146 -17.65 -34.45 -42.21
N SER A 1147 -16.97 -34.57 -41.06
CA SER A 1147 -15.52 -34.58 -40.96
C SER A 1147 -14.86 -35.82 -41.60
N SER A 1148 -15.56 -36.96 -41.69
CA SER A 1148 -15.02 -38.19 -42.30
C SER A 1148 -14.62 -38.02 -43.78
N ALA A 1149 -15.07 -36.94 -44.43
CA ALA A 1149 -14.70 -36.60 -45.79
C ALA A 1149 -13.36 -35.82 -45.89
N TYR A 1150 -12.66 -35.59 -44.78
CA TYR A 1150 -11.31 -35.00 -44.72
C TYR A 1150 -10.27 -36.10 -44.44
N GLU A 1151 -9.09 -35.99 -45.07
CA GLU A 1151 -8.03 -37.00 -44.95
C GLU A 1151 -7.30 -36.90 -43.58
N PRO A 1152 -6.77 -38.02 -43.04
CA PRO A 1152 -5.85 -37.98 -41.90
C PRO A 1152 -4.62 -37.09 -42.18
N GLY A 1153 -4.12 -36.40 -41.15
CA GLY A 1153 -3.09 -35.38 -41.25
C GLY A 1153 -3.58 -34.03 -41.80
N THR A 1154 -4.88 -33.73 -41.65
CA THR A 1154 -5.43 -32.40 -41.99
C THR A 1154 -4.74 -31.35 -41.11
N GLU A 1155 -4.26 -30.25 -41.71
CA GLU A 1155 -3.39 -29.26 -41.06
C GLU A 1155 -3.99 -28.65 -39.78
N VAL A 1156 -5.29 -28.31 -39.80
CA VAL A 1156 -6.00 -27.76 -38.64
C VAL A 1156 -7.36 -28.42 -38.47
N ALA A 1157 -7.73 -28.79 -37.25
CA ALA A 1157 -9.10 -29.19 -36.88
C ALA A 1157 -9.70 -28.17 -35.90
N PHE A 1158 -10.91 -27.68 -36.16
CA PHE A 1158 -11.59 -26.73 -35.28
C PHE A 1158 -12.56 -27.47 -34.35
N VAL A 1159 -12.61 -27.07 -33.08
CA VAL A 1159 -13.51 -27.63 -32.07
C VAL A 1159 -14.34 -26.50 -31.47
N ALA A 1160 -15.66 -26.65 -31.47
CA ALA A 1160 -16.57 -25.68 -30.87
C ALA A 1160 -17.68 -26.37 -30.06
N THR A 1161 -18.34 -25.62 -29.18
CA THR A 1161 -19.48 -26.16 -28.44
C THR A 1161 -20.68 -26.43 -29.35
N GLY A 1162 -21.37 -27.54 -29.11
CA GLY A 1162 -22.59 -27.90 -29.81
C GLY A 1162 -23.86 -27.32 -29.21
N LEU A 1163 -23.80 -26.51 -28.13
CA LEU A 1163 -24.97 -26.08 -27.34
C LEU A 1163 -25.39 -24.62 -27.58
N ASP A 1164 -24.50 -23.65 -27.37
CA ASP A 1164 -24.67 -22.22 -27.71
C ASP A 1164 -23.45 -21.77 -28.52
N TYR A 1165 -23.63 -21.48 -29.81
CA TYR A 1165 -22.56 -21.56 -30.80
C TYR A 1165 -22.31 -20.28 -31.62
N PRO A 1166 -22.26 -19.07 -31.00
CA PRO A 1166 -21.85 -17.86 -31.72
C PRO A 1166 -20.44 -18.00 -32.31
N ASP A 1167 -19.51 -18.57 -31.53
CA ASP A 1167 -18.08 -18.68 -31.86
C ASP A 1167 -17.85 -19.64 -33.02
N ALA A 1168 -18.67 -20.69 -33.09
CA ALA A 1168 -18.64 -21.67 -34.18
C ALA A 1168 -19.01 -21.07 -35.54
N LEU A 1169 -19.68 -19.91 -35.59
CA LEU A 1169 -20.11 -19.30 -36.86
C LEU A 1169 -18.97 -18.54 -37.53
N ALA A 1170 -18.28 -17.68 -36.78
CA ALA A 1170 -17.05 -17.05 -37.24
C ALA A 1170 -15.97 -18.10 -37.50
N GLY A 1171 -15.87 -19.10 -36.62
CA GLY A 1171 -14.97 -20.23 -36.79
C GLY A 1171 -15.27 -21.11 -38.00
N ALA A 1172 -16.55 -21.33 -38.36
CA ALA A 1172 -16.91 -22.10 -39.55
C ALA A 1172 -16.51 -21.38 -40.86
N ALA A 1173 -16.54 -20.04 -40.89
CA ALA A 1173 -16.03 -19.27 -42.02
C ALA A 1173 -14.52 -19.50 -42.20
N ARG A 1174 -13.75 -19.42 -41.10
CA ARG A 1174 -12.31 -19.67 -41.10
C ARG A 1174 -11.96 -21.12 -41.44
N ALA A 1175 -12.61 -22.09 -40.80
CA ALA A 1175 -12.40 -23.50 -41.05
C ALA A 1175 -12.72 -23.86 -42.51
N GLY A 1176 -13.81 -23.34 -43.06
CA GLY A 1176 -14.16 -23.54 -44.47
C GLY A 1176 -13.13 -22.93 -45.43
N HIS A 1177 -12.62 -21.73 -45.13
CA HIS A 1177 -11.56 -21.10 -45.92
C HIS A 1177 -10.25 -21.91 -45.93
N LEU A 1178 -9.89 -22.50 -44.78
CA LEU A 1178 -8.69 -23.33 -44.64
C LEU A 1178 -8.83 -24.76 -45.18
N GLY A 1179 -10.03 -25.18 -45.58
CA GLY A 1179 -10.25 -26.58 -45.95
C GLY A 1179 -10.25 -27.54 -44.75
N SER A 1180 -10.66 -27.05 -43.58
CA SER A 1180 -10.62 -27.76 -42.29
C SER A 1180 -12.01 -28.18 -41.79
N PRO A 1181 -12.12 -29.27 -41.01
CA PRO A 1181 -13.35 -29.67 -40.37
C PRO A 1181 -13.65 -28.84 -39.11
N VAL A 1182 -14.94 -28.68 -38.81
CA VAL A 1182 -15.42 -28.21 -37.50
C VAL A 1182 -16.08 -29.39 -36.79
N LEU A 1183 -15.55 -29.76 -35.63
CA LEU A 1183 -16.07 -30.77 -34.73
C LEU A 1183 -16.77 -30.11 -33.54
N LEU A 1184 -17.74 -30.82 -32.96
CA LEU A 1184 -18.58 -30.29 -31.88
C LEU A 1184 -18.35 -31.05 -30.57
N VAL A 1185 -18.30 -30.32 -29.45
CA VAL A 1185 -18.17 -30.87 -28.09
C VAL A 1185 -19.31 -30.40 -27.18
N ARG A 1186 -19.42 -30.99 -25.98
CA ARG A 1186 -20.16 -30.36 -24.87
C ARG A 1186 -19.21 -29.39 -24.16
N PRO A 1187 -19.74 -28.41 -23.41
CA PRO A 1187 -18.90 -27.53 -22.61
C PRO A 1187 -17.95 -28.29 -21.67
N ASP A 1188 -18.36 -29.44 -21.15
CA ASP A 1188 -17.67 -30.19 -20.10
C ASP A 1188 -17.26 -31.62 -20.50
N GLU A 1189 -17.48 -32.04 -21.76
CA GLU A 1189 -17.19 -33.42 -22.18
C GLU A 1189 -16.93 -33.51 -23.69
N ILE A 1190 -15.91 -34.27 -24.11
CA ILE A 1190 -15.75 -34.70 -25.51
C ILE A 1190 -16.65 -35.92 -25.78
N PRO A 1191 -17.67 -35.80 -26.65
CA PRO A 1191 -18.47 -36.95 -27.04
C PRO A 1191 -17.63 -38.01 -27.75
N ALA A 1192 -17.89 -39.30 -27.49
CA ALA A 1192 -17.11 -40.40 -28.04
C ALA A 1192 -16.96 -40.40 -29.58
N GLU A 1193 -17.94 -39.84 -30.31
CA GLU A 1193 -17.85 -39.69 -31.77
C GLU A 1193 -16.88 -38.59 -32.20
N THR A 1194 -16.83 -37.49 -31.45
CA THR A 1194 -15.89 -36.38 -31.68
C THR A 1194 -14.47 -36.83 -31.34
N LEU A 1195 -14.29 -37.55 -30.23
CA LEU A 1195 -12.99 -38.09 -29.82
C LEU A 1195 -12.42 -39.04 -30.88
N ALA A 1196 -13.20 -40.01 -31.33
CA ALA A 1196 -12.76 -40.97 -32.35
C ALA A 1196 -12.42 -40.31 -33.70
N GLU A 1197 -13.06 -39.18 -34.00
CA GLU A 1197 -12.79 -38.43 -35.23
C GLU A 1197 -11.55 -37.53 -35.09
N LEU A 1198 -11.32 -36.90 -33.93
CA LEU A 1198 -10.05 -36.22 -33.63
C LEU A 1198 -8.86 -37.18 -33.72
N GLU A 1199 -8.99 -38.38 -33.14
CA GLU A 1199 -8.00 -39.47 -33.26
C GLU A 1199 -7.73 -39.87 -34.72
N ARG A 1200 -8.76 -39.90 -35.57
CA ARG A 1200 -8.60 -40.27 -36.99
C ARG A 1200 -7.96 -39.15 -37.80
N LEU A 1201 -8.27 -37.90 -37.48
CA LEU A 1201 -7.78 -36.74 -38.23
C LEU A 1201 -6.28 -36.52 -38.01
N GLU A 1202 -5.73 -36.87 -36.83
CA GLU A 1202 -4.32 -36.66 -36.49
C GLU A 1202 -3.83 -35.26 -36.88
N ALA A 1203 -4.66 -34.23 -36.60
CA ALA A 1203 -4.38 -32.86 -37.01
C ALA A 1203 -3.23 -32.29 -36.16
N PRO A 1204 -2.16 -31.75 -36.78
CA PRO A 1204 -1.05 -31.16 -36.04
C PRO A 1204 -1.42 -29.83 -35.38
N GLN A 1205 -2.60 -29.27 -35.67
CA GLN A 1205 -3.15 -28.13 -34.95
C GLN A 1205 -4.63 -28.38 -34.64
N VAL A 1206 -5.03 -28.19 -33.40
CA VAL A 1206 -6.44 -28.18 -32.97
C VAL A 1206 -6.79 -26.80 -32.42
N VAL A 1207 -7.76 -26.14 -33.03
CA VAL A 1207 -8.22 -24.81 -32.59
C VAL A 1207 -9.53 -24.93 -31.84
N VAL A 1208 -9.54 -24.60 -30.56
CA VAL A 1208 -10.74 -24.55 -29.72
C VAL A 1208 -11.37 -23.16 -29.81
N LEU A 1209 -12.65 -23.10 -30.18
CA LEU A 1209 -13.40 -21.87 -30.41
C LEU A 1209 -14.31 -21.56 -29.21
N GLY A 1210 -14.11 -20.38 -28.63
CA GLY A 1210 -14.88 -19.89 -27.48
C GLY A 1210 -14.16 -20.07 -26.13
N GLY A 1211 -14.59 -19.29 -25.14
CA GLY A 1211 -14.02 -19.31 -23.79
C GLY A 1211 -14.37 -20.55 -22.98
N THR A 1212 -13.93 -20.58 -21.72
CA THR A 1212 -14.08 -21.72 -20.79
C THR A 1212 -15.55 -22.11 -20.54
N GLY A 1213 -16.47 -21.14 -20.58
CA GLY A 1213 -17.91 -21.39 -20.50
C GLY A 1213 -18.51 -22.08 -21.75
N ALA A 1214 -17.87 -21.95 -22.92
CA ALA A 1214 -18.27 -22.61 -24.16
C ALA A 1214 -17.63 -24.00 -24.27
N VAL A 1215 -16.32 -24.10 -24.03
CA VAL A 1215 -15.52 -25.33 -23.97
C VAL A 1215 -14.59 -25.22 -22.77
N SER A 1216 -14.78 -26.03 -21.73
CA SER A 1216 -14.05 -25.97 -20.46
C SER A 1216 -12.58 -26.35 -20.64
N ASP A 1217 -11.76 -26.00 -19.65
CA ASP A 1217 -10.35 -26.40 -19.64
C ASP A 1217 -10.19 -27.91 -19.37
N GLU A 1218 -11.18 -28.56 -18.76
CA GLU A 1218 -11.23 -30.03 -18.70
C GLU A 1218 -11.34 -30.64 -20.10
N VAL A 1219 -12.16 -30.06 -20.98
CA VAL A 1219 -12.26 -30.51 -22.37
C VAL A 1219 -11.00 -30.14 -23.16
N LEU A 1220 -10.42 -28.97 -22.91
CA LEU A 1220 -9.15 -28.55 -23.51
C LEU A 1220 -8.04 -29.54 -23.14
N GLY A 1221 -7.86 -29.84 -21.85
CA GLY A 1221 -6.88 -30.80 -21.35
C GLY A 1221 -7.09 -32.22 -21.91
N GLN A 1222 -8.34 -32.65 -22.13
CA GLN A 1222 -8.61 -33.93 -22.81
C GLN A 1222 -8.20 -33.93 -24.29
N ILE A 1223 -8.31 -32.78 -24.98
CA ILE A 1223 -7.84 -32.62 -26.36
C ILE A 1223 -6.31 -32.57 -26.38
N GLU A 1224 -5.69 -31.86 -25.43
CA GLU A 1224 -4.26 -31.80 -25.25
C GLU A 1224 -3.68 -33.18 -24.95
N ASP A 1225 -4.23 -33.93 -23.99
CA ASP A 1225 -3.83 -35.32 -23.71
C ASP A 1225 -3.94 -36.22 -24.95
N LEU A 1226 -4.93 -35.98 -25.81
CA LEU A 1226 -5.09 -36.72 -27.05
C LEU A 1226 -4.03 -36.34 -28.10
N VAL A 1227 -3.69 -35.06 -28.17
CA VAL A 1227 -2.78 -34.48 -29.16
C VAL A 1227 -1.31 -34.67 -28.76
N TYR A 1228 -1.00 -34.62 -27.47
CA TYR A 1228 0.34 -34.70 -26.87
C TYR A 1228 0.66 -36.02 -26.17
N GLY A 1229 -0.34 -36.87 -25.89
CA GLY A 1229 -0.15 -38.11 -25.12
C GLY A 1229 0.41 -39.27 -25.95
N ASP A 1230 1.59 -39.76 -25.54
CA ASP A 1230 2.21 -41.03 -25.98
C ASP A 1230 1.73 -42.24 -25.14
#